data_AF-A0A420H8R7-F1
#
_entry.id   AF-A0A420H8R7-F1
#
_cell.length_a   1.000
_cell.length_b   1.000
_cell.length_c   1.000
_cell.angle_alpha   90.00
_cell.angle_beta   90.00
_cell.angle_gamma   90.00
#
_symmetry.space_group_name_H-M   'P 1'
#
loop_
_entity.id
_entity.type
_entity.pdbx_description
1 polymer ?
#
loop_
_entity_poly.entity_id
_entity_poly.type
_entity_poly.pdbx_seq_one_letter_code
_entity_poly.pdbx_strand_id
1 'polypeptide(L)'
;MSDVVSMSGERENFNNEFLLSSYVALKRYATAPESKIFSLASTKKAFSMSHYATVKFPARLSDVCLPNGADYRYYDLKHRSWPPQPQVLSFAAHCSLIFPSNSVYSSLNRYPEFAVDKRGPSSYSIIASRTRCPAGILMKEFLAMQALFSGYEHRWPQILIELGSQNINLSNESAYFLINILILQVGPRDNDNVRGIVHRIFLDPNFCNRLVYWINWRLDEISSIVKRREVYCMEILLSLALRLFEIGDSESKKEGFNLVQKAREITLKWLSQLQVDVEHAKNSDTREIFSQLAVWASLLCRRTFIVFRSSGSISSSLFYSYLRSTVSLHENLDDNYAALPNSLRAVLVRDSKLVWSIRHLLRASVNMGEIVTVLSFYVSSLSLSQTNNKNSVTFLPAPYDWCISIKTNKSAEFKQQNVILNLLTGHLLVNGKPIGRLPNEWKENKIYQRLFGHEQIKVLSSNIKGMDYMSAGEIHKHKVHFGFRKGKFVIKAVTLQGTLEFLPHEIFLGEQSSDLPNYLISNCAHWLNHKTNCIEICTMTNPWKHKPENWKIDLSKKIASSDSSGNNMTLIDPNSSQFNAISSIFKDFEMPSEILVYANKSGHIKIYLPRLELRFFINQNHRFECSELSSEIDPNQDIGTWYGLRSMLVLRGISTVPLRKNKAPGAGSSLSITLVPTYSRSILVPIGNLFFRKVGSHVEVRVANTGKYARFTVNELLGRIDVTNPNDRYLKALFHAVTSCLHNDPLTGRTGTEEAIHYLESPLCQPVLPVTKSEKEVLTKIARLTPLREFYPKDMKVLQRYCGKNIGEVSATHKILRRTWGVPQIFR
;
A
#
# COMPACT_ATOMS: atom_id res chain seq x y z
N MET A 1 0.64 37.78 31.71
CA MET A 1 0.89 39.18 32.11
C MET A 1 0.00 39.47 33.30
N SER A 2 0.62 39.40 34.47
CA SER A 2 0.05 39.67 35.78
C SER A 2 0.43 41.09 36.16
N ASP A 3 -0.47 42.03 35.94
CA ASP A 3 -0.39 43.38 36.53
C ASP A 3 -1.82 43.78 36.92
N VAL A 4 -2.24 43.31 38.09
CA VAL A 4 -3.40 43.88 38.79
C VAL A 4 -2.84 44.98 39.68
N VAL A 5 -2.93 46.21 39.20
CA VAL A 5 -2.66 47.41 39.99
C VAL A 5 -3.67 47.44 41.14
N SER A 6 -3.17 47.22 42.35
CA SER A 6 -3.89 47.42 43.60
C SER A 6 -4.13 48.92 43.81
N MET A 7 -5.32 49.40 43.49
CA MET A 7 -5.83 50.65 44.04
C MET A 7 -6.68 50.35 45.26
N SER A 8 -6.04 50.34 46.42
CA SER A 8 -6.69 50.40 47.72
C SER A 8 -7.19 51.83 47.97
N GLY A 9 -8.43 52.10 47.58
CA GLY A 9 -9.22 53.21 48.12
C GLY A 9 -10.15 52.67 49.20
N GLU A 10 -9.88 53.00 50.45
CA GLU A 10 -10.81 52.78 51.56
C GLU A 10 -12.15 53.44 51.23
N ARG A 11 -13.21 52.63 51.15
CA ARG A 11 -14.60 53.11 51.12
C ARG A 11 -15.28 52.59 52.37
N GLU A 12 -15.65 53.51 53.23
CA GLU A 12 -16.47 53.30 54.41
C GLU A 12 -17.77 52.57 54.04
N ASN A 13 -18.02 51.46 54.74
CA ASN A 13 -19.21 50.62 54.61
C ASN A 13 -20.45 51.31 55.20
N PHE A 14 -21.26 51.92 54.33
CA PHE A 14 -22.68 52.17 54.60
C PHE A 14 -23.53 51.37 53.60
N ASN A 15 -23.58 50.05 53.76
CA ASN A 15 -24.34 49.16 52.89
C ASN A 15 -25.83 49.16 53.27
N ASN A 16 -26.59 50.02 52.58
CA ASN A 16 -28.05 50.14 52.64
C ASN A 16 -28.67 49.73 51.29
N GLU A 17 -28.16 48.65 50.67
CA GLU A 17 -28.65 48.17 49.38
C GLU A 17 -30.04 47.53 49.48
N PHE A 18 -30.90 47.89 48.53
CA PHE A 18 -32.24 47.35 48.41
C PHE A 18 -32.25 46.22 47.37
N LEU A 19 -32.30 44.98 47.83
CA LEU A 19 -32.32 43.80 46.96
C LEU A 19 -33.70 43.61 46.32
N LEU A 20 -33.73 43.28 45.02
CA LEU A 20 -34.97 42.95 44.31
C LEU A 20 -35.71 41.77 44.98
N SER A 21 -34.97 40.79 45.51
CA SER A 21 -35.52 39.64 46.25
C SER A 21 -36.24 40.07 47.54
N SER A 22 -35.86 41.20 48.13
CA SER A 22 -36.53 41.77 49.31
C SER A 22 -37.79 42.57 48.96
N TYR A 23 -38.05 42.84 47.66
CA TYR A 23 -39.21 43.61 47.24
C TYR A 23 -40.47 42.75 47.19
N VAL A 24 -41.26 42.81 48.27
CA VAL A 24 -42.47 42.01 48.49
C VAL A 24 -43.44 42.07 47.29
N ALA A 25 -43.64 43.25 46.70
CA ALA A 25 -44.59 43.44 45.60
C ALA A 25 -44.25 42.63 44.33
N LEU A 26 -42.96 42.36 44.08
CA LEU A 26 -42.52 41.58 42.91
C LEU A 26 -42.19 40.12 43.23
N LYS A 27 -42.12 39.74 44.51
CA LYS A 27 -41.75 38.40 44.95
C LYS A 27 -42.59 37.28 44.32
N ARG A 28 -43.89 37.51 44.15
CA ARG A 28 -44.83 36.52 43.55
C ARG A 28 -44.58 36.25 42.07
N TYR A 29 -43.85 37.11 41.36
CA TYR A 29 -43.56 36.97 39.93
C TYR A 29 -42.18 36.33 39.67
N ALA A 30 -41.43 35.96 40.72
CA ALA A 30 -40.14 35.31 40.57
C ALA A 30 -40.32 33.88 40.03
N THR A 31 -39.81 33.63 38.83
CA THR A 31 -39.88 32.32 38.14
C THR A 31 -38.58 31.50 38.23
N ALA A 32 -37.49 32.14 38.64
CA ALA A 32 -36.17 31.51 38.76
C ALA A 32 -35.76 31.38 40.24
N PRO A 33 -35.04 30.32 40.62
CA PRO A 33 -34.48 30.19 41.96
C PRO A 33 -33.49 31.33 42.25
N GLU A 34 -33.46 31.80 43.50
CA GLU A 34 -32.56 32.87 43.91
C GLU A 34 -31.08 32.46 43.72
N SER A 35 -30.36 33.29 42.96
CA SER A 35 -28.91 33.14 42.78
C SER A 35 -28.19 33.47 44.09
N LYS A 36 -27.26 32.59 44.50
CA LYS A 36 -26.42 32.79 45.69
C LYS A 36 -25.17 33.64 45.43
N ILE A 37 -24.91 34.02 44.18
CA ILE A 37 -23.67 34.67 43.76
C ILE A 37 -23.94 36.12 43.36
N PHE A 38 -24.86 36.34 42.40
CA PHE A 38 -25.28 37.69 41.98
C PHE A 38 -26.78 37.89 42.18
N SER A 39 -27.18 39.09 42.58
CA SER A 39 -28.58 39.53 42.60
C SER A 39 -28.70 40.92 41.96
N LEU A 40 -29.93 41.41 41.83
CA LEU A 40 -30.20 42.79 41.47
C LEU A 40 -30.42 43.59 42.76
N ALA A 41 -29.65 44.65 42.96
CA ALA A 41 -29.78 45.56 44.09
C ALA A 41 -29.93 46.99 43.59
N SER A 42 -30.51 47.86 44.40
CA SER A 42 -30.60 49.30 44.15
C SER A 42 -30.01 50.08 45.32
N THR A 43 -29.31 51.18 45.05
CA THR A 43 -28.90 52.13 46.09
C THR A 43 -30.09 52.96 46.61
N LYS A 44 -31.15 53.08 45.80
CA LYS A 44 -32.41 53.73 46.15
C LYS A 44 -33.39 52.69 46.69
N LYS A 45 -33.94 52.93 47.89
CA LYS A 45 -34.99 52.08 48.49
C LYS A 45 -36.32 52.31 47.77
N ALA A 46 -37.21 51.30 47.79
CA ALA A 46 -38.59 51.49 47.34
C ALA A 46 -39.28 52.58 48.18
N PHE A 47 -40.23 53.31 47.59
CA PHE A 47 -40.92 54.39 48.29
C PHE A 47 -41.65 53.91 49.57
N SER A 48 -42.15 52.67 49.55
CA SER A 48 -42.73 51.97 50.72
C SER A 48 -41.75 51.73 51.88
N MET A 49 -40.44 51.88 51.65
CA MET A 49 -39.36 51.72 52.64
C MET A 49 -38.58 53.02 52.85
N SER A 50 -39.16 54.15 52.46
CA SER A 50 -38.59 55.50 52.58
C SER A 50 -39.54 56.42 53.35
N HIS A 51 -39.15 57.66 53.59
CA HIS A 51 -40.02 58.67 54.21
C HIS A 51 -41.27 59.02 53.38
N TYR A 52 -41.35 58.57 52.12
CA TYR A 52 -42.54 58.68 51.28
C TYR A 52 -43.59 57.55 51.51
N ALA A 53 -43.32 56.60 52.41
CA ALA A 53 -44.25 55.50 52.70
C ALA A 53 -45.57 55.99 53.34
N THR A 54 -45.54 57.14 54.01
CA THR A 54 -46.69 57.74 54.68
C THR A 54 -46.95 59.13 54.11
N VAL A 55 -48.19 59.38 53.69
CA VAL A 55 -48.62 60.67 53.13
C VAL A 55 -49.59 61.32 54.12
N LYS A 56 -49.42 62.62 54.40
CA LYS A 56 -50.35 63.39 55.25
C LYS A 56 -51.47 63.97 54.40
N PHE A 57 -52.69 64.00 54.93
CA PHE A 57 -53.82 64.65 54.26
C PHE A 57 -53.75 66.18 54.38
N PRO A 58 -54.27 66.92 53.38
CA PRO A 58 -54.91 66.43 52.14
C PRO A 58 -53.87 65.98 51.10
N ALA A 59 -54.08 64.81 50.49
CA ALA A 59 -53.17 64.19 49.52
C ALA A 59 -53.89 63.88 48.21
N ARG A 60 -53.21 64.07 47.07
CA ARG A 60 -53.67 63.68 45.74
C ARG A 60 -53.27 62.22 45.46
N LEU A 61 -53.94 61.58 44.50
CA LEU A 61 -53.58 60.22 44.08
C LEU A 61 -52.11 60.12 43.64
N SER A 62 -51.57 61.16 43.00
CA SER A 62 -50.15 61.26 42.61
C SER A 62 -49.19 61.25 43.78
N ASP A 63 -49.64 61.68 44.97
CA ASP A 63 -48.81 61.75 46.18
C ASP A 63 -48.72 60.37 46.85
N VAL A 64 -49.63 59.46 46.54
CA VAL A 64 -49.70 58.07 47.06
C VAL A 64 -49.17 57.06 46.04
N CYS A 65 -49.52 57.21 44.77
CA CYS A 65 -49.12 56.31 43.68
C CYS A 65 -47.81 56.76 43.04
N LEU A 66 -46.70 56.62 43.79
CA LEU A 66 -45.37 56.96 43.31
C LEU A 66 -44.81 55.86 42.37
N PRO A 67 -44.05 56.22 41.31
CA PRO A 67 -43.37 55.25 40.46
C PRO A 67 -42.32 54.46 41.27
N ASN A 68 -41.87 53.29 40.84
CA ASN A 68 -40.81 52.58 41.56
C ASN A 68 -39.48 53.36 41.44
N GLY A 69 -38.96 53.88 42.55
CA GLY A 69 -37.71 54.65 42.59
C GLY A 69 -36.42 53.82 42.62
N ALA A 70 -36.51 52.48 42.69
CA ALA A 70 -35.35 51.60 42.72
C ALA A 70 -34.62 51.55 41.35
N ASP A 71 -33.31 51.80 41.36
CA ASP A 71 -32.40 51.70 40.21
C ASP A 71 -31.57 50.41 40.33
N TYR A 72 -32.13 49.30 39.83
CA TYR A 72 -31.53 47.98 39.99
C TYR A 72 -30.30 47.78 39.11
N ARG A 73 -29.18 47.34 39.71
CA ARG A 73 -27.96 46.90 39.03
C ARG A 73 -27.49 45.57 39.60
N TYR A 74 -26.60 44.88 38.89
CA TYR A 74 -25.99 43.66 39.41
C TYR A 74 -25.22 43.95 40.70
N TYR A 75 -25.37 43.08 41.69
CA TYR A 75 -24.73 43.17 42.99
C TYR A 75 -24.17 41.79 43.36
N ASP A 76 -22.89 41.76 43.72
CA ASP A 76 -22.22 40.54 44.17
C ASP A 76 -22.64 40.27 45.61
N LEU A 77 -23.45 39.23 45.82
CA LEU A 77 -23.93 38.84 47.14
C LEU A 77 -22.81 38.22 48.01
N LYS A 78 -21.80 37.61 47.37
CA LYS A 78 -20.70 36.95 48.07
C LYS A 78 -19.70 37.97 48.61
N HIS A 79 -19.36 38.96 47.79
CA HIS A 79 -18.39 40.01 48.13
C HIS A 79 -19.04 41.30 48.64
N ARG A 80 -20.38 41.37 48.65
CA ARG A 80 -21.18 42.54 49.08
C ARG A 80 -20.72 43.84 48.41
N SER A 81 -20.51 43.74 47.10
CA SER A 81 -19.94 44.82 46.31
C SER A 81 -20.67 44.96 44.99
N TRP A 82 -20.76 46.19 44.51
CA TRP A 82 -21.16 46.45 43.13
C TRP A 82 -19.99 46.05 42.23
N PRO A 83 -20.14 45.04 41.34
CA PRO A 83 -19.12 44.75 40.37
C PRO A 83 -18.84 46.01 39.55
N PRO A 84 -17.57 46.31 39.21
CA PRO A 84 -17.28 47.39 38.28
C PRO A 84 -18.07 47.16 36.99
N GLN A 85 -18.48 48.24 36.30
CA GLN A 85 -19.07 48.10 34.97
C GLN A 85 -18.14 47.21 34.15
N PRO A 86 -18.63 46.08 33.58
CA PRO A 86 -17.75 45.23 32.81
C PRO A 86 -17.20 46.06 31.66
N GLN A 87 -15.87 46.26 31.63
CA GLN A 87 -15.18 46.50 30.36
C GLN A 87 -15.71 45.45 29.40
N VAL A 88 -16.08 45.84 28.18
CA VAL A 88 -16.71 44.96 27.19
C VAL A 88 -15.94 43.64 27.13
N LEU A 89 -16.47 42.61 27.80
CA LEU A 89 -15.81 41.33 27.91
C LEU A 89 -15.92 40.67 26.55
N SER A 90 -14.79 40.56 25.86
CA SER A 90 -14.74 39.98 24.53
C SER A 90 -13.96 38.68 24.55
N PHE A 91 -14.62 37.60 24.14
CA PHE A 91 -13.96 36.32 23.85
C PHE A 91 -13.45 36.24 22.41
N ALA A 92 -13.50 37.34 21.64
CA ALA A 92 -13.14 37.35 20.22
C ALA A 92 -11.71 36.86 19.97
N ALA A 93 -10.77 37.15 20.87
CA ALA A 93 -9.39 36.67 20.79
C ALA A 93 -9.28 35.13 20.86
N HIS A 94 -10.22 34.43 21.52
CA HIS A 94 -10.26 32.96 21.55
C HIS A 94 -10.92 32.36 20.30
N CYS A 95 -11.63 33.17 19.53
CA CYS A 95 -12.39 32.76 18.34
C CYS A 95 -11.82 33.35 17.05
N SER A 96 -10.61 33.92 17.08
CA SER A 96 -10.01 34.60 15.94
C SER A 96 -9.73 33.64 14.78
N LEU A 97 -10.17 34.01 13.57
CA LEU A 97 -9.70 33.36 12.35
C LEU A 97 -8.24 33.76 12.11
N ILE A 98 -7.35 32.78 12.08
CA ILE A 98 -5.95 32.99 11.71
C ILE A 98 -5.64 32.09 10.52
N PHE A 99 -5.45 32.70 9.35
CA PHE A 99 -4.94 31.97 8.20
C PHE A 99 -3.50 31.51 8.50
N PRO A 100 -3.16 30.23 8.27
CA PRO A 100 -1.79 29.74 8.43
C PRO A 100 -0.78 30.60 7.66
N SER A 101 0.46 30.71 8.14
CA SER A 101 1.51 31.52 7.49
C SER A 101 1.86 31.06 6.07
N ASN A 102 1.63 29.79 5.75
CA ASN A 102 1.76 29.22 4.40
C ASN A 102 0.51 29.41 3.52
N SER A 103 -0.58 29.99 4.04
CA SER A 103 -1.76 30.33 3.24
C SER A 103 -1.53 31.60 2.43
N VAL A 104 -2.03 31.61 1.19
CA VAL A 104 -2.08 32.80 0.33
C VAL A 104 -2.90 33.94 0.93
N TYR A 105 -3.78 33.64 1.89
CA TYR A 105 -4.63 34.63 2.59
C TYR A 105 -4.01 35.14 3.90
N SER A 106 -2.80 34.70 4.26
CA SER A 106 -2.12 35.10 5.51
C SER A 106 -1.93 36.61 5.66
N SER A 107 -1.85 37.36 4.54
CA SER A 107 -1.77 38.83 4.54
C SER A 107 -3.01 39.49 5.17
N LEU A 108 -4.18 38.86 5.09
CA LEU A 108 -5.42 39.38 5.67
C LEU A 108 -5.39 39.41 7.20
N ASN A 109 -4.60 38.52 7.84
CA ASN A 109 -4.45 38.49 9.31
C ASN A 109 -3.90 39.80 9.89
N ARG A 110 -3.23 40.64 9.07
CA ARG A 110 -2.61 41.89 9.51
C ARG A 110 -3.61 43.04 9.66
N TYR A 111 -4.79 42.93 9.06
CA TYR A 111 -5.76 44.02 9.05
C TYR A 111 -6.87 43.78 10.08
N PRO A 112 -7.07 44.68 11.05
CA PRO A 112 -8.07 44.53 12.10
C PRO A 112 -9.50 44.39 11.57
N GLU A 113 -9.80 44.92 10.38
CA GLU A 113 -11.12 44.85 9.75
C GLU A 113 -11.60 43.41 9.49
N PHE A 114 -10.70 42.42 9.39
CA PHE A 114 -11.05 41.01 9.24
C PHE A 114 -11.16 40.24 10.57
N ALA A 115 -11.03 40.93 11.71
CA ALA A 115 -11.26 40.29 13.00
C ALA A 115 -12.74 39.96 13.22
N VAL A 116 -13.01 38.87 13.95
CA VAL A 116 -14.36 38.30 14.10
C VAL A 116 -15.33 39.25 14.80
N ASP A 117 -14.86 40.14 15.67
CA ASP A 117 -15.67 41.15 16.37
C ASP A 117 -15.89 42.45 15.57
N LYS A 118 -15.35 42.55 14.36
CA LYS A 118 -15.49 43.73 13.51
C LYS A 118 -16.55 43.55 12.44
N ARG A 119 -17.07 44.69 11.97
CA ARG A 119 -18.11 44.73 10.92
C ARG A 119 -17.59 44.28 9.55
N GLY A 120 -16.26 44.18 9.37
CA GLY A 120 -15.65 43.93 8.07
C GLY A 120 -15.33 45.19 7.28
N PRO A 121 -14.63 45.03 6.15
CA PRO A 121 -14.33 46.12 5.21
C PRO A 121 -15.58 46.60 4.45
N SER A 122 -15.54 47.81 3.89
CA SER A 122 -16.58 48.32 2.98
C SER A 122 -16.33 47.84 1.56
N SER A 123 -17.35 47.93 0.69
CA SER A 123 -17.20 47.61 -0.74
C SER A 123 -16.09 48.42 -1.41
N TYR A 124 -15.97 49.71 -1.08
CA TYR A 124 -14.89 50.58 -1.57
C TYR A 124 -13.52 50.15 -1.07
N SER A 125 -13.37 49.75 0.20
CA SER A 125 -12.08 49.32 0.74
C SER A 125 -11.63 47.98 0.14
N ILE A 126 -12.58 47.07 -0.14
CA ILE A 126 -12.32 45.83 -0.88
C ILE A 126 -11.81 46.14 -2.30
N ILE A 127 -12.47 47.05 -3.03
CA ILE A 127 -12.02 47.43 -4.39
C ILE A 127 -10.65 48.11 -4.35
N ALA A 128 -10.39 48.95 -3.35
CA ALA A 128 -9.10 49.62 -3.18
C ALA A 128 -7.97 48.63 -2.80
N SER A 129 -8.29 47.46 -2.25
CA SER A 129 -7.29 46.45 -1.86
C SER A 129 -6.77 45.62 -3.04
N ARG A 130 -7.24 45.86 -4.28
CA ARG A 130 -6.76 45.18 -5.51
C ARG A 130 -5.24 45.16 -5.65
N THR A 131 -4.58 46.28 -5.35
CA THR A 131 -3.10 46.38 -5.43
C THR A 131 -2.37 45.51 -4.39
N ARG A 132 -3.10 45.01 -3.38
CA ARG A 132 -2.59 44.16 -2.30
C ARG A 132 -2.84 42.66 -2.54
N CYS A 133 -3.38 42.30 -3.71
CA CYS A 133 -3.64 40.91 -4.09
C CYS A 133 -2.32 40.12 -4.13
N PRO A 134 -2.19 39.02 -3.36
CA PRO A 134 -1.00 38.17 -3.38
C PRO A 134 -0.71 37.58 -4.77
N ALA A 135 0.55 37.23 -5.02
CA ALA A 135 0.91 36.48 -6.23
C ALA A 135 0.37 35.05 -6.17
N GLY A 136 -0.19 34.55 -7.28
CA GLY A 136 -0.69 33.18 -7.40
C GLY A 136 -2.18 32.97 -7.09
N ILE A 137 -2.92 34.02 -6.74
CA ILE A 137 -4.38 33.99 -6.58
C ILE A 137 -5.05 34.87 -7.64
N LEU A 138 -6.22 34.45 -8.12
CA LEU A 138 -7.02 35.26 -9.03
C LEU A 138 -7.56 36.48 -8.29
N MET A 139 -7.42 37.68 -8.87
CA MET A 139 -7.94 38.93 -8.30
C MET A 139 -9.41 38.80 -7.86
N LYS A 140 -10.24 38.16 -8.69
CA LYS A 140 -11.66 37.91 -8.38
C LYS A 140 -11.86 37.06 -7.12
N GLU A 141 -11.02 36.06 -6.90
CA GLU A 141 -11.07 35.18 -5.72
C GLU A 141 -10.66 35.95 -4.46
N PHE A 142 -9.60 36.76 -4.56
CA PHE A 142 -9.13 37.60 -3.47
C PHE A 142 -10.17 38.64 -3.03
N LEU A 143 -10.87 39.27 -3.98
CA LEU A 143 -11.94 40.22 -3.67
C LEU A 143 -13.18 39.52 -3.10
N ALA A 144 -13.57 38.37 -3.66
CA ALA A 144 -14.72 37.60 -3.17
C ALA A 144 -14.51 37.10 -1.72
N MET A 145 -13.31 36.62 -1.39
CA MET A 145 -12.95 36.21 -0.03
C MET A 145 -13.06 37.36 0.98
N GLN A 146 -12.65 38.58 0.61
CA GLN A 146 -12.81 39.75 1.46
C GLN A 146 -14.28 40.20 1.56
N ALA A 147 -15.04 40.08 0.48
CA ALA A 147 -16.46 40.44 0.45
C ALA A 147 -17.30 39.62 1.44
N LEU A 148 -16.92 38.37 1.73
CA LEU A 148 -17.59 37.56 2.76
C LEU A 148 -17.59 38.20 4.16
N PHE A 149 -16.62 39.08 4.46
CA PHE A 149 -16.58 39.80 5.73
C PHE A 149 -17.47 41.06 5.73
N SER A 150 -17.95 41.53 4.58
CA SER A 150 -18.59 42.84 4.42
C SER A 150 -19.94 42.92 5.12
N GLY A 151 -19.97 43.41 6.36
CA GLY A 151 -21.19 43.69 7.12
C GLY A 151 -21.91 42.45 7.65
N TYR A 152 -22.59 42.61 8.79
CA TYR A 152 -23.33 41.52 9.43
C TYR A 152 -24.57 41.08 8.62
N GLU A 153 -25.34 42.02 8.08
CA GLU A 153 -26.60 41.75 7.37
C GLU A 153 -26.38 41.19 5.95
N HIS A 154 -25.28 41.56 5.30
CA HIS A 154 -24.97 41.13 3.93
C HIS A 154 -24.25 39.78 3.86
N ARG A 155 -23.85 39.22 5.01
CA ARG A 155 -23.04 38.01 5.08
C ARG A 155 -23.68 36.81 4.38
N TRP A 156 -24.92 36.49 4.71
CA TRP A 156 -25.64 35.37 4.11
C TRP A 156 -25.99 35.59 2.63
N PRO A 157 -26.47 36.79 2.21
CA PRO A 157 -26.57 37.13 0.80
C PRO A 157 -25.26 36.95 0.04
N GLN A 158 -24.13 37.40 0.60
CA GLN A 158 -22.83 37.24 -0.04
C GLN A 158 -22.42 35.76 -0.14
N ILE A 159 -22.61 34.98 0.93
CA ILE A 159 -22.36 33.52 0.90
C ILE A 159 -23.22 32.85 -0.18
N LEU A 160 -24.49 33.24 -0.32
CA LEU A 160 -25.39 32.69 -1.33
C LEU A 160 -24.93 33.06 -2.76
N ILE A 161 -24.47 34.29 -2.97
CA ILE A 161 -23.89 34.73 -4.24
C ILE A 161 -22.66 33.88 -4.57
N GLU A 162 -21.72 33.74 -3.62
CA GLU A 162 -20.49 32.98 -3.88
C GLU A 162 -20.72 31.47 -4.01
N LEU A 163 -21.76 30.92 -3.36
CA LEU A 163 -22.16 29.54 -3.56
C LEU A 163 -22.65 29.29 -5.00
N GLY A 164 -23.33 30.27 -5.60
CA GLY A 164 -23.75 30.26 -7.00
C GLY A 164 -22.69 30.74 -8.01
N SER A 165 -21.56 31.28 -7.54
CA SER A 165 -20.48 31.81 -8.38
C SER A 165 -19.34 30.78 -8.58
N GLN A 166 -18.36 31.13 -9.41
CA GLN A 166 -17.07 30.42 -9.49
C GLN A 166 -15.91 31.34 -9.09
N ASN A 167 -16.17 32.29 -8.19
CA ASN A 167 -15.14 33.22 -7.74
C ASN A 167 -14.28 32.63 -6.62
N ILE A 168 -14.88 31.85 -5.71
CA ILE A 168 -14.18 31.23 -4.57
C ILE A 168 -14.01 29.73 -4.82
N ASN A 169 -12.78 29.24 -4.64
CA ASN A 169 -12.52 27.81 -4.60
C ASN A 169 -12.97 27.22 -3.25
N LEU A 170 -14.20 26.69 -3.20
CA LEU A 170 -14.78 26.08 -1.99
C LEU A 170 -14.06 24.80 -1.55
N SER A 171 -13.20 24.24 -2.40
CA SER A 171 -12.36 23.07 -2.13
C SER A 171 -11.08 23.44 -1.38
N ASN A 172 -10.82 24.73 -1.14
CA ASN A 172 -9.66 25.21 -0.41
C ASN A 172 -9.93 25.23 1.11
N GLU A 173 -8.96 24.75 1.90
CA GLU A 173 -8.98 24.79 3.36
C GLU A 173 -9.22 26.21 3.90
N SER A 174 -8.64 27.24 3.27
CA SER A 174 -8.82 28.64 3.70
C SER A 174 -10.26 29.13 3.53
N ALA A 175 -10.92 28.75 2.42
CA ALA A 175 -12.33 29.07 2.18
C ALA A 175 -13.23 28.35 3.18
N TYR A 176 -12.93 27.06 3.45
CA TYR A 176 -13.60 26.26 4.48
C TYR A 176 -13.56 26.91 5.86
N PHE A 177 -12.38 27.34 6.34
CA PHE A 177 -12.25 27.95 7.66
C PHE A 177 -13.01 29.27 7.75
N LEU A 178 -12.86 30.12 6.73
CA LEU A 178 -13.52 31.41 6.67
C LEU A 178 -15.04 31.26 6.73
N ILE A 179 -15.61 30.49 5.80
CA ILE A 179 -17.07 30.34 5.70
C ILE A 179 -17.62 29.72 6.99
N ASN A 180 -16.94 28.71 7.56
CA ASN A 180 -17.40 28.09 8.80
C ASN A 180 -17.42 29.04 10.00
N ILE A 181 -16.42 29.90 10.16
CA ILE A 181 -16.48 30.91 11.23
C ILE A 181 -17.63 31.88 11.00
N LEU A 182 -17.81 32.34 9.76
CA LEU A 182 -18.83 33.33 9.41
C LEU A 182 -20.26 32.82 9.59
N ILE A 183 -20.56 31.57 9.22
CA ILE A 183 -21.90 30.98 9.36
C ILE A 183 -22.24 30.56 10.79
N LEU A 184 -21.24 30.41 11.67
CA LEU A 184 -21.46 30.05 13.07
C LEU A 184 -21.63 31.29 13.97
N GLN A 185 -21.37 32.49 13.44
CA GLN A 185 -21.44 33.72 14.20
C GLN A 185 -22.82 34.39 14.08
N VAL A 186 -23.49 34.54 15.23
CA VAL A 186 -24.80 35.19 15.39
C VAL A 186 -24.76 36.71 15.11
N GLY A 187 -23.59 37.33 15.27
CA GLY A 187 -23.40 38.78 15.17
C GLY A 187 -23.89 39.54 16.40
N PRO A 188 -24.02 40.88 16.32
CA PRO A 188 -24.56 41.69 17.40
C PRO A 188 -26.00 41.29 17.73
N ARG A 189 -26.41 41.55 18.98
CA ARG A 189 -27.77 41.29 19.46
C ARG A 189 -28.77 42.07 18.61
N ASP A 190 -29.78 41.37 18.14
CA ASP A 190 -31.00 41.95 17.58
C ASP A 190 -32.04 41.99 18.71
N ASN A 191 -32.64 43.16 18.96
CA ASN A 191 -33.63 43.31 20.03
C ASN A 191 -34.95 42.62 19.69
N ASP A 192 -35.22 42.45 18.40
CA ASP A 192 -36.51 41.94 17.89
C ASP A 192 -36.44 40.45 17.55
N ASN A 193 -35.25 39.85 17.51
CA ASN A 193 -35.08 38.44 17.12
C ASN A 193 -33.95 37.71 17.85
N VAL A 194 -34.27 36.55 18.42
CA VAL A 194 -33.30 35.67 19.11
C VAL A 194 -32.22 35.11 18.18
N ARG A 195 -32.43 35.12 16.86
CA ARG A 195 -31.44 34.68 15.85
C ARG A 195 -30.31 35.70 15.64
N GLY A 196 -30.44 36.92 16.15
CA GLY A 196 -29.45 37.98 15.94
C GLY A 196 -29.43 38.51 14.50
N ILE A 197 -28.69 39.60 14.31
CA ILE A 197 -28.70 40.38 13.06
C ILE A 197 -28.25 39.55 11.85
N VAL A 198 -27.30 38.61 12.05
CA VAL A 198 -26.77 37.79 10.97
C VAL A 198 -27.76 36.72 10.53
N HIS A 199 -28.41 36.01 11.44
CA HIS A 199 -29.25 34.86 11.10
C HIS A 199 -30.74 35.19 10.95
N ARG A 200 -31.18 36.42 11.19
CA ARG A 200 -32.59 36.81 10.99
C ARG A 200 -33.10 36.55 9.58
N ILE A 201 -32.22 36.55 8.57
CA ILE A 201 -32.56 36.30 7.17
C ILE A 201 -33.17 34.90 6.93
N PHE A 202 -32.96 33.94 7.83
CA PHE A 202 -33.61 32.63 7.76
C PHE A 202 -35.13 32.67 8.01
N LEU A 203 -35.67 33.84 8.36
CA LEU A 203 -37.10 34.09 8.36
C LEU A 203 -37.68 34.36 6.97
N ASP A 204 -36.84 34.70 5.98
CA ASP A 204 -37.28 34.91 4.60
C ASP A 204 -37.34 33.57 3.85
N PRO A 205 -38.54 33.06 3.49
CA PRO A 205 -38.66 31.79 2.79
C PRO A 205 -37.98 31.81 1.42
N ASN A 206 -37.91 32.97 0.73
CA ASN A 206 -37.28 33.06 -0.58
C ASN A 206 -35.77 32.83 -0.49
N PHE A 207 -35.14 33.43 0.54
CA PHE A 207 -33.74 33.19 0.84
C PHE A 207 -33.48 31.72 1.16
N CYS A 208 -34.29 31.12 2.04
CA CYS A 208 -34.16 29.70 2.42
C CYS A 208 -34.30 28.77 1.21
N ASN A 209 -35.32 28.97 0.37
CA ASN A 209 -35.53 28.19 -0.85
C ASN A 209 -34.35 28.32 -1.83
N ARG A 210 -33.80 29.52 -1.98
CA ARG A 210 -32.64 29.75 -2.85
C ARG A 210 -31.37 29.10 -2.29
N LEU A 211 -31.19 29.11 -0.97
CA LEU A 211 -30.10 28.44 -0.29
C LEU A 211 -30.19 26.91 -0.46
N VAL A 212 -31.39 26.34 -0.28
CA VAL A 212 -31.66 24.91 -0.54
C VAL A 212 -31.27 24.54 -1.97
N TYR A 213 -31.73 25.31 -2.96
CA TYR A 213 -31.42 25.08 -4.37
C TYR A 213 -29.92 24.98 -4.62
N TRP A 214 -29.14 25.95 -4.14
CA TRP A 214 -27.70 25.98 -4.39
C TRP A 214 -26.92 24.91 -3.63
N ILE A 215 -27.30 24.60 -2.39
CA ILE A 215 -26.69 23.48 -1.66
C ILE A 215 -26.97 22.17 -2.40
N ASN A 216 -28.22 21.95 -2.82
CA ASN A 216 -28.61 20.74 -3.54
C ASN A 216 -27.84 20.57 -4.85
N TRP A 217 -27.74 21.65 -5.64
CA TRP A 217 -27.00 21.68 -6.90
C TRP A 217 -25.52 21.39 -6.71
N ARG A 218 -24.88 22.00 -5.70
CA ARG A 218 -23.46 21.75 -5.39
C ARG A 218 -23.22 20.33 -4.89
N LEU A 219 -24.14 19.78 -4.09
CA LEU A 219 -24.08 18.37 -3.69
C LEU A 219 -24.15 17.44 -4.90
N ASP A 220 -25.02 17.72 -5.88
CA ASP A 220 -25.05 16.96 -7.15
C ASP A 220 -23.74 17.09 -7.92
N GLU A 221 -23.18 18.30 -7.98
CA GLU A 221 -21.94 18.60 -8.69
C GLU A 221 -20.74 17.79 -8.14
N ILE A 222 -20.67 17.59 -6.82
CA ILE A 222 -19.58 16.84 -6.16
C ILE A 222 -19.92 15.37 -5.91
N SER A 223 -21.16 14.93 -6.16
CA SER A 223 -21.63 13.58 -5.83
C SER A 223 -20.82 12.43 -6.46
N SER A 224 -20.14 12.70 -7.58
CA SER A 224 -19.30 11.72 -8.28
C SER A 224 -18.15 11.21 -7.41
N ILE A 225 -17.86 9.92 -7.51
CA ILE A 225 -16.76 9.24 -6.82
C ILE A 225 -15.38 9.82 -7.24
N VAL A 226 -15.27 10.35 -8.46
CA VAL A 226 -14.04 11.00 -8.94
C VAL A 226 -13.72 12.26 -8.13
N LYS A 227 -14.74 12.96 -7.64
CA LYS A 227 -14.64 14.20 -6.85
C LYS A 227 -14.51 13.96 -5.34
N ARG A 228 -14.19 12.76 -4.87
CA ARG A 228 -13.99 12.44 -3.44
C ARG A 228 -12.90 13.25 -2.70
N ARG A 229 -12.14 14.07 -3.42
CA ARG A 229 -11.17 15.03 -2.86
C ARG A 229 -11.82 16.33 -2.37
N GLU A 230 -13.08 16.56 -2.72
CA GLU A 230 -13.87 17.77 -2.41
C GLU A 230 -14.37 17.81 -0.94
N VAL A 231 -13.53 17.39 0.00
CA VAL A 231 -13.91 17.23 1.42
C VAL A 231 -14.24 18.57 2.09
N TYR A 232 -13.51 19.63 1.75
CA TYR A 232 -13.74 20.98 2.27
C TYR A 232 -15.03 21.59 1.72
N CYS A 233 -15.33 21.36 0.44
CA CYS A 233 -16.58 21.79 -0.17
C CYS A 233 -17.78 21.08 0.51
N MET A 234 -17.71 19.75 0.64
CA MET A 234 -18.73 18.96 1.35
C MET A 234 -18.97 19.46 2.79
N GLU A 235 -17.89 19.77 3.49
CA GLU A 235 -17.93 20.29 4.85
C GLU A 235 -18.62 21.66 4.96
N ILE A 236 -18.41 22.56 3.99
CA ILE A 236 -19.13 23.84 3.90
C ILE A 236 -20.62 23.56 3.65
N LEU A 237 -20.94 22.77 2.62
CA LEU A 237 -22.33 22.45 2.25
C LEU A 237 -23.10 21.81 3.41
N LEU A 238 -22.46 20.87 4.12
CA LEU A 238 -23.04 20.23 5.29
C LEU A 238 -23.27 21.24 6.43
N SER A 239 -22.37 22.21 6.61
CA SER A 239 -22.55 23.26 7.62
C SER A 239 -23.70 24.20 7.28
N LEU A 240 -23.87 24.57 6.01
CA LEU A 240 -24.99 25.37 5.52
C LEU A 240 -26.33 24.62 5.68
N ALA A 241 -26.38 23.34 5.30
CA ALA A 241 -27.55 22.49 5.48
C ALA A 241 -27.93 22.33 6.95
N LEU A 242 -26.94 22.17 7.83
CA LEU A 242 -27.17 22.11 9.28
C LEU A 242 -27.65 23.43 9.87
N ARG A 243 -27.17 24.59 9.38
CA ARG A 243 -27.74 25.89 9.78
C ARG A 243 -29.22 25.95 9.40
N LEU A 244 -29.57 25.58 8.17
CA LEU A 244 -30.97 25.53 7.73
C LEU A 244 -31.83 24.63 8.65
N PHE A 245 -31.31 23.45 9.01
CA PHE A 245 -31.96 22.53 9.96
C PHE A 245 -32.09 23.08 11.39
N GLU A 246 -31.13 23.86 11.88
CA GLU A 246 -31.13 24.36 13.26
C GLU A 246 -32.02 25.60 13.43
N ILE A 247 -31.91 26.58 12.53
CA ILE A 247 -32.46 27.93 12.71
C ILE A 247 -33.58 28.31 11.72
N GLY A 248 -33.81 27.51 10.68
CA GLY A 248 -34.89 27.71 9.72
C GLY A 248 -36.29 27.53 10.31
N ASP A 249 -37.32 27.86 9.52
CA ASP A 249 -38.71 27.53 9.82
C ASP A 249 -39.01 26.03 9.61
N SER A 250 -40.23 25.57 9.87
CA SER A 250 -40.55 24.14 9.84
C SER A 250 -40.27 23.48 8.47
N GLU A 251 -40.50 24.19 7.38
CA GLU A 251 -40.26 23.70 6.02
C GLU A 251 -38.75 23.68 5.73
N SER A 252 -38.05 24.78 6.00
CA SER A 252 -36.59 24.87 5.85
C SER A 252 -35.88 23.80 6.68
N LYS A 253 -36.38 23.49 7.88
CA LYS A 253 -35.81 22.43 8.71
C LYS A 253 -35.90 21.06 8.05
N LYS A 254 -37.05 20.76 7.43
CA LYS A 254 -37.26 19.51 6.68
C LYS A 254 -36.31 19.44 5.49
N GLU A 255 -36.16 20.52 4.73
CA GLU A 255 -35.22 20.56 3.60
C GLU A 255 -33.76 20.47 4.05
N GLY A 256 -33.39 21.12 5.15
CA GLY A 256 -32.08 20.97 5.78
C GLY A 256 -31.78 19.53 6.15
N PHE A 257 -32.76 18.81 6.71
CA PHE A 257 -32.65 17.38 6.99
C PHE A 257 -32.43 16.55 5.71
N ASN A 258 -33.19 16.82 4.64
CA ASN A 258 -33.05 16.13 3.35
C ASN A 258 -31.64 16.33 2.74
N LEU A 259 -31.13 17.56 2.78
CA LEU A 259 -29.78 17.88 2.31
C LEU A 259 -28.69 17.18 3.13
N VAL A 260 -28.85 17.10 4.46
CA VAL A 260 -27.94 16.35 5.34
C VAL A 260 -27.97 14.84 5.01
N GLN A 261 -29.15 14.28 4.72
CA GLN A 261 -29.27 12.90 4.27
C GLN A 261 -28.54 12.68 2.93
N LYS A 262 -28.74 13.56 1.95
CA LYS A 262 -28.05 13.49 0.65
C LYS A 262 -26.52 13.54 0.82
N ALA A 263 -26.02 14.42 1.68
CA ALA A 263 -24.59 14.50 2.01
C ALA A 263 -24.06 13.20 2.65
N ARG A 264 -24.86 12.55 3.52
CA ARG A 264 -24.53 11.23 4.09
C ARG A 264 -24.36 10.17 3.01
N GLU A 265 -25.28 10.11 2.06
CA GLU A 265 -25.23 9.13 0.96
C GLU A 265 -24.01 9.35 0.05
N ILE A 266 -23.68 10.61 -0.27
CA ILE A 266 -22.49 10.94 -1.06
C ILE A 266 -21.20 10.54 -0.32
N THR A 267 -21.09 10.92 0.96
CA THR A 267 -19.89 10.61 1.76
C THR A 267 -19.68 9.11 1.97
N LEU A 268 -20.75 8.32 2.09
CA LEU A 268 -20.66 6.84 2.12
C LEU A 268 -20.19 6.24 0.79
N LYS A 269 -20.65 6.79 -0.35
CA LYS A 269 -20.16 6.39 -1.68
C LYS A 269 -18.68 6.70 -1.84
N TRP A 270 -18.24 7.89 -1.43
CA TRP A 270 -16.82 8.26 -1.40
C TRP A 270 -16.01 7.32 -0.52
N LEU A 271 -16.50 7.02 0.69
CA LEU A 271 -15.82 6.13 1.62
C LEU A 271 -15.63 4.73 1.05
N SER A 272 -16.65 4.20 0.37
CA SER A 272 -16.58 2.88 -0.29
C SER A 272 -15.47 2.82 -1.34
N GLN A 273 -15.32 3.86 -2.15
CA GLN A 273 -14.22 3.92 -3.12
C GLN A 273 -12.86 4.12 -2.45
N LEU A 274 -12.77 5.00 -1.46
CA LEU A 274 -11.50 5.29 -0.77
C LEU A 274 -10.93 4.04 -0.10
N GLN A 275 -11.78 3.14 0.40
CA GLN A 275 -11.35 1.84 0.93
C GLN A 275 -10.64 1.01 -0.15
N VAL A 276 -11.24 0.90 -1.34
CA VAL A 276 -10.65 0.20 -2.48
C VAL A 276 -9.32 0.87 -2.89
N ASP A 277 -9.29 2.20 -2.93
CA ASP A 277 -8.10 2.96 -3.32
C ASP A 277 -6.93 2.77 -2.33
N VAL A 278 -7.21 2.73 -1.01
CA VAL A 278 -6.21 2.47 0.04
C VAL A 278 -5.64 1.05 -0.09
N GLU A 279 -6.47 0.07 -0.42
CA GLU A 279 -6.04 -1.32 -0.61
C GLU A 279 -5.18 -1.50 -1.87
N HIS A 280 -5.51 -0.80 -2.97
CA HIS A 280 -4.82 -0.91 -4.26
C HIS A 280 -3.65 0.08 -4.43
N ALA A 281 -3.36 0.90 -3.41
CA ALA A 281 -2.27 1.85 -3.45
C ALA A 281 -0.91 1.15 -3.57
N LYS A 282 -0.16 1.47 -4.64
CA LYS A 282 1.13 0.84 -4.96
C LYS A 282 2.31 1.34 -4.11
N ASN A 283 2.20 2.56 -3.57
CA ASN A 283 3.25 3.17 -2.75
C ASN A 283 2.68 3.74 -1.44
N SER A 284 3.56 3.98 -0.47
CA SER A 284 3.19 4.52 0.85
C SER A 284 2.50 5.87 0.77
N ASP A 285 3.00 6.77 -0.07
CA ASP A 285 2.58 8.17 -0.08
C ASP A 285 1.16 8.31 -0.64
N THR A 286 0.84 7.56 -1.71
CA THR A 286 -0.52 7.53 -2.26
C THR A 286 -1.50 6.89 -1.27
N ARG A 287 -1.05 5.83 -0.56
CA ARG A 287 -1.86 5.18 0.47
C ARG A 287 -2.18 6.15 1.61
N GLU A 288 -1.21 6.94 2.05
CA GLU A 288 -1.40 7.95 3.09
C GLU A 288 -2.41 9.02 2.65
N ILE A 289 -2.29 9.54 1.43
CA ILE A 289 -3.25 10.52 0.88
C ILE A 289 -4.68 9.94 0.88
N PHE A 290 -4.86 8.70 0.40
CA PHE A 290 -6.19 8.08 0.39
C PHE A 290 -6.71 7.77 1.79
N SER A 291 -5.85 7.38 2.73
CA SER A 291 -6.22 7.19 4.14
C SER A 291 -6.68 8.50 4.78
N GLN A 292 -5.98 9.61 4.56
CA GLN A 292 -6.41 10.93 5.05
C GLN A 292 -7.77 11.34 4.47
N LEU A 293 -8.02 11.10 3.18
CA LEU A 293 -9.33 11.34 2.56
C LEU A 293 -10.41 10.43 3.16
N ALA A 294 -10.11 9.17 3.46
CA ALA A 294 -11.03 8.24 4.10
C ALA A 294 -11.41 8.70 5.52
N VAL A 295 -10.45 9.25 6.26
CA VAL A 295 -10.69 9.91 7.55
C VAL A 295 -11.67 11.08 7.40
N TRP A 296 -11.43 11.98 6.45
CA TRP A 296 -12.33 13.11 6.17
C TRP A 296 -13.76 12.66 5.80
N ALA A 297 -13.89 11.74 4.84
CA ALA A 297 -15.20 11.22 4.42
C ALA A 297 -15.95 10.55 5.59
N SER A 298 -15.23 9.84 6.47
CA SER A 298 -15.79 9.22 7.66
C SER A 298 -16.32 10.25 8.66
N LEU A 299 -15.54 11.30 8.94
CA LEU A 299 -15.94 12.40 9.85
C LEU A 299 -17.15 13.18 9.30
N LEU A 300 -17.18 13.43 7.99
CA LEU A 300 -18.29 14.09 7.32
C LEU A 300 -19.57 13.25 7.39
N CYS A 301 -19.46 11.94 7.13
CA CYS A 301 -20.57 11.01 7.26
C CYS A 301 -21.10 10.97 8.71
N ARG A 302 -20.22 10.82 9.70
CA ARG A 302 -20.60 10.81 11.14
C ARG A 302 -21.25 12.12 11.57
N ARG A 303 -20.79 13.26 11.05
CA ARG A 303 -21.37 14.58 11.34
C ARG A 303 -22.86 14.68 10.98
N THR A 304 -23.30 13.97 9.94
CA THR A 304 -24.71 13.96 9.52
C THR A 304 -25.68 13.39 10.54
N PHE A 305 -25.20 12.70 11.59
CA PHE A 305 -26.05 12.09 12.62
C PHE A 305 -26.47 13.08 13.72
N ILE A 306 -25.96 14.31 13.72
CA ILE A 306 -26.37 15.36 14.67
C ILE A 306 -27.87 15.64 14.64
N VAL A 307 -28.51 15.45 13.47
CA VAL A 307 -29.96 15.68 13.29
C VAL A 307 -30.83 14.70 14.08
N PHE A 308 -30.26 13.57 14.53
CA PHE A 308 -30.93 12.57 15.35
C PHE A 308 -30.67 12.72 16.85
N ARG A 309 -30.05 13.83 17.28
CA ARG A 309 -29.67 14.04 18.69
C ARG A 309 -30.85 13.92 19.68
N SER A 310 -32.05 14.27 19.24
CA SER A 310 -33.27 14.19 20.04
C SER A 310 -34.11 12.92 19.76
N SER A 311 -33.65 12.03 18.89
CA SER A 311 -34.34 10.79 18.55
C SER A 311 -34.07 9.71 19.60
N GLY A 312 -34.99 8.74 19.76
CA GLY A 312 -34.81 7.60 20.67
C GLY A 312 -33.92 6.50 20.09
N SER A 313 -34.04 6.23 18.79
CA SER A 313 -33.22 5.28 18.03
C SER A 313 -33.19 5.64 16.54
N ILE A 314 -32.29 5.02 15.79
CA ILE A 314 -32.18 5.11 14.33
C ILE A 314 -32.42 3.74 13.67
N SER A 315 -32.74 3.73 12.37
CA SER A 315 -32.92 2.51 11.60
C SER A 315 -31.63 1.70 11.46
N SER A 316 -31.75 0.40 11.15
CA SER A 316 -30.60 -0.48 10.90
C SER A 316 -29.68 0.04 9.79
N SER A 317 -30.23 0.61 8.71
CA SER A 317 -29.44 1.17 7.60
C SER A 317 -28.63 2.41 8.00
N LEU A 318 -29.20 3.27 8.85
CA LEU A 318 -28.51 4.41 9.42
C LEU A 318 -27.43 3.95 10.41
N PHE A 319 -27.74 2.96 11.24
CA PHE A 319 -26.77 2.37 12.16
C PHE A 319 -25.58 1.74 11.40
N TYR A 320 -25.84 0.98 10.33
CA TYR A 320 -24.81 0.46 9.43
C TYR A 320 -23.92 1.57 8.88
N SER A 321 -24.52 2.65 8.38
CA SER A 321 -23.81 3.80 7.82
C SER A 321 -22.90 4.49 8.85
N TYR A 322 -23.41 4.69 10.06
CA TYR A 322 -22.64 5.22 11.18
C TYR A 322 -21.49 4.27 11.54
N LEU A 323 -21.77 2.98 11.73
CA LEU A 323 -20.78 2.01 12.16
C LEU A 323 -19.67 1.85 11.12
N ARG A 324 -20.02 1.79 9.83
CA ARG A 324 -19.07 1.70 8.73
C ARG A 324 -18.10 2.89 8.70
N SER A 325 -18.62 4.12 8.81
CA SER A 325 -17.79 5.32 8.89
C SER A 325 -16.95 5.36 10.16
N THR A 326 -17.47 4.84 11.28
CA THR A 326 -16.76 4.76 12.56
C THR A 326 -15.57 3.81 12.52
N VAL A 327 -15.74 2.59 12.00
CA VAL A 327 -14.64 1.63 11.85
C VAL A 327 -13.64 2.14 10.80
N SER A 328 -14.11 2.72 9.70
CA SER A 328 -13.20 3.27 8.68
C SER A 328 -12.36 4.44 9.18
N LEU A 329 -12.93 5.29 10.03
CA LEU A 329 -12.21 6.37 10.69
C LEU A 329 -11.03 5.81 11.49
N HIS A 330 -11.29 4.82 12.34
CA HIS A 330 -10.26 4.23 13.18
C HIS A 330 -9.18 3.52 12.36
N GLU A 331 -9.56 2.74 11.34
CA GLU A 331 -8.62 1.99 10.49
C GLU A 331 -7.66 2.86 9.65
N ASN A 332 -8.00 4.14 9.45
CA ASN A 332 -7.21 5.06 8.63
C ASN A 332 -6.58 6.22 9.43
N LEU A 333 -6.97 6.40 10.69
CA LEU A 333 -6.42 7.45 11.54
C LEU A 333 -5.09 6.96 12.14
N ASP A 334 -4.03 7.73 11.97
CA ASP A 334 -2.74 7.44 12.57
C ASP A 334 -2.73 7.79 14.07
N ASP A 335 -1.94 7.08 14.86
CA ASP A 335 -1.79 7.29 16.30
C ASP A 335 -1.02 8.59 16.62
N ASN A 336 -0.32 9.16 15.62
CA ASN A 336 0.41 10.42 15.76
C ASN A 336 -0.47 11.66 15.57
N TYR A 337 -1.30 11.96 16.58
CA TYR A 337 -2.17 13.14 16.59
C TYR A 337 -1.42 14.49 16.46
N ALA A 338 -0.13 14.55 16.83
CA ALA A 338 0.68 15.76 16.74
C ALA A 338 1.06 16.13 15.30
N ALA A 339 1.13 15.14 14.41
CA ALA A 339 1.45 15.34 13.00
C ALA A 339 0.23 15.75 12.15
N LEU A 340 -0.99 15.68 12.69
CA LEU A 340 -2.21 15.96 11.93
C LEU A 340 -2.37 17.46 11.62
N PRO A 341 -2.84 17.81 10.40
CA PRO A 341 -3.20 19.20 10.06
C PRO A 341 -4.21 19.80 11.05
N ASN A 342 -4.12 21.12 11.27
CA ASN A 342 -4.98 21.83 12.23
C ASN A 342 -6.47 21.68 11.93
N SER A 343 -6.86 21.72 10.65
CA SER A 343 -8.25 21.49 10.21
C SER A 343 -8.77 20.14 10.65
N LEU A 344 -7.99 19.08 10.41
CA LEU A 344 -8.38 17.73 10.78
C LEU A 344 -8.49 17.55 12.30
N ARG A 345 -7.56 18.13 13.07
CA ARG A 345 -7.65 18.15 14.55
C ARG A 345 -8.93 18.83 15.05
N ALA A 346 -9.27 19.99 14.47
CA ALA A 346 -10.49 20.71 14.84
C ALA A 346 -11.76 19.88 14.54
N VAL A 347 -11.80 19.20 13.39
CA VAL A 347 -12.91 18.32 13.02
C VAL A 347 -13.01 17.10 13.93
N LEU A 348 -11.90 16.49 14.34
CA LEU A 348 -11.87 15.38 15.30
C LEU A 348 -12.40 15.77 16.69
N VAL A 349 -12.04 16.95 17.18
CA VAL A 349 -12.56 17.47 18.46
C VAL A 349 -14.07 17.68 18.38
N ARG A 350 -14.56 18.23 17.26
CA ARG A 350 -16.00 18.39 17.03
C ARG A 350 -16.71 17.04 16.95
N ASP A 351 -16.17 16.08 16.20
CA ASP A 351 -16.73 14.73 16.10
C ASP A 351 -16.81 14.05 17.47
N SER A 352 -15.77 14.18 18.29
CA SER A 352 -15.76 13.63 19.65
C SER A 352 -16.91 14.18 20.51
N LYS A 353 -17.14 15.50 20.45
CA LYS A 353 -18.27 16.16 21.15
C LYS A 353 -19.63 15.70 20.61
N LEU A 354 -19.75 15.57 19.29
CA LEU A 354 -20.95 15.09 18.62
C LEU A 354 -21.28 13.67 19.08
N VAL A 355 -20.33 12.75 18.94
CA VAL A 355 -20.51 11.32 19.23
C VAL A 355 -20.82 11.11 20.70
N TRP A 356 -20.14 11.85 21.59
CA TRP A 356 -20.50 11.85 22.99
C TRP A 356 -21.95 12.29 23.21
N SER A 357 -22.43 13.32 22.50
CA SER A 357 -23.82 13.78 22.64
C SER A 357 -24.88 12.79 22.14
N ILE A 358 -24.55 11.93 21.16
CA ILE A 358 -25.46 10.93 20.59
C ILE A 358 -25.20 9.49 21.08
N ARG A 359 -24.28 9.28 22.03
CA ARG A 359 -23.86 7.93 22.48
C ARG A 359 -25.00 7.01 22.90
N HIS A 360 -26.01 7.56 23.59
CA HIS A 360 -27.18 6.80 24.05
C HIS A 360 -28.09 6.38 22.89
N LEU A 361 -28.29 7.26 21.91
CA LEU A 361 -28.98 6.94 20.65
C LEU A 361 -28.30 5.76 19.95
N LEU A 362 -26.97 5.80 19.83
CA LEU A 362 -26.20 4.74 19.16
C LEU A 362 -26.35 3.41 19.89
N ARG A 363 -26.28 3.42 21.23
CA ARG A 363 -26.47 2.22 22.07
C ARG A 363 -27.88 1.62 21.88
N ALA A 364 -28.91 2.47 21.85
CA ALA A 364 -30.30 2.03 21.64
C ALA A 364 -30.55 1.48 20.22
N SER A 365 -29.67 1.77 19.27
CA SER A 365 -29.83 1.43 17.85
C SER A 365 -28.97 0.25 17.40
N VAL A 366 -28.30 -0.44 18.32
CA VAL A 366 -27.38 -1.54 17.98
C VAL A 366 -28.11 -2.68 17.29
N ASN A 367 -27.52 -3.13 16.18
CA ASN A 367 -28.00 -4.26 15.40
C ASN A 367 -26.83 -5.22 15.09
N MET A 368 -26.92 -6.48 15.54
CA MET A 368 -25.87 -7.48 15.34
C MET A 368 -25.65 -7.87 13.87
N GLY A 369 -26.72 -7.93 13.07
CA GLY A 369 -26.60 -8.23 11.64
C GLY A 369 -25.75 -7.18 10.94
N GLU A 370 -25.99 -5.90 11.26
CA GLU A 370 -25.20 -4.79 10.71
C GLU A 370 -23.76 -4.77 11.25
N ILE A 371 -23.54 -5.08 12.53
CA ILE A 371 -22.19 -5.21 13.08
C ILE A 371 -21.40 -6.28 12.33
N VAL A 372 -21.95 -7.49 12.20
CA VAL A 372 -21.29 -8.58 11.49
C VAL A 372 -21.02 -8.21 10.03
N THR A 373 -21.97 -7.53 9.38
CA THR A 373 -21.82 -7.07 7.99
C THR A 373 -20.74 -6.00 7.85
N VAL A 374 -20.61 -5.05 8.77
CA VAL A 374 -19.52 -4.07 8.74
C VAL A 374 -18.18 -4.74 9.01
N LEU A 375 -18.10 -5.62 10.03
CA LEU A 375 -16.87 -6.29 10.40
C LEU A 375 -16.34 -7.21 9.30
N SER A 376 -17.20 -7.83 8.49
CA SER A 376 -16.77 -8.69 7.39
C SER A 376 -16.01 -7.94 6.28
N PHE A 377 -16.22 -6.63 6.12
CA PHE A 377 -15.45 -5.81 5.19
C PHE A 377 -14.00 -5.58 5.65
N TYR A 378 -13.77 -5.46 6.96
CA TYR A 378 -12.42 -5.20 7.49
C TYR A 378 -11.70 -6.49 7.92
N VAL A 379 -12.48 -7.50 8.29
CA VAL A 379 -11.99 -8.76 8.84
C VAL A 379 -12.79 -9.94 8.31
N SER A 380 -12.75 -10.12 6.99
CA SER A 380 -13.44 -11.23 6.31
C SER A 380 -13.00 -12.62 6.80
N SER A 381 -11.83 -12.71 7.44
CA SER A 381 -11.32 -13.97 7.97
C SER A 381 -12.04 -14.47 9.23
N LEU A 382 -12.75 -13.61 9.97
CA LEU A 382 -13.51 -13.99 11.17
C LEU A 382 -14.83 -14.70 10.83
N SER A 383 -15.02 -15.90 11.37
CA SER A 383 -16.29 -16.61 11.32
C SER A 383 -17.22 -16.14 12.45
N LEU A 384 -17.92 -15.03 12.21
CA LEU A 384 -18.91 -14.47 13.12
C LEU A 384 -20.27 -15.14 12.89
N SER A 385 -20.97 -15.54 13.96
CA SER A 385 -22.33 -16.10 13.85
C SER A 385 -23.34 -15.03 13.45
N GLN A 386 -24.10 -15.25 12.38
CA GLN A 386 -25.20 -14.37 11.95
C GLN A 386 -26.48 -14.60 12.76
N THR A 387 -26.38 -14.76 14.09
CA THR A 387 -27.59 -14.92 14.90
C THR A 387 -28.33 -13.59 14.99
N ASN A 388 -29.47 -13.49 14.31
CA ASN A 388 -30.37 -12.32 14.29
C ASN A 388 -31.03 -11.99 15.65
N ASN A 389 -30.54 -12.57 16.74
CA ASN A 389 -31.16 -12.42 18.05
C ASN A 389 -30.69 -11.10 18.68
N LYS A 390 -31.59 -10.11 18.80
CA LYS A 390 -31.28 -8.80 19.42
C LYS A 390 -30.69 -8.92 20.84
N ASN A 391 -30.94 -10.04 21.52
CA ASN A 391 -30.42 -10.35 22.86
C ASN A 391 -28.97 -10.89 22.90
N SER A 392 -28.25 -10.97 21.77
CA SER A 392 -26.86 -11.46 21.73
C SER A 392 -25.80 -10.38 21.90
N VAL A 393 -26.16 -9.09 21.91
CA VAL A 393 -25.22 -7.97 22.11
C VAL A 393 -24.85 -7.90 23.59
N THR A 394 -23.61 -8.24 23.93
CA THR A 394 -23.11 -8.08 25.30
C THR A 394 -22.21 -6.86 25.37
N PHE A 395 -22.66 -5.81 26.08
CA PHE A 395 -21.80 -4.69 26.43
C PHE A 395 -20.91 -5.05 27.61
N LEU A 396 -19.68 -4.54 27.61
CA LEU A 396 -18.79 -4.69 28.76
C LEU A 396 -19.26 -3.83 29.95
N PRO A 397 -18.90 -4.18 31.20
CA PRO A 397 -19.20 -3.33 32.35
C PRO A 397 -18.38 -2.03 32.32
N ALA A 398 -18.82 -1.03 33.10
CA ALA A 398 -18.07 0.21 33.29
C ALA A 398 -16.63 -0.07 33.76
N PRO A 399 -15.62 0.68 33.29
CA PRO A 399 -15.69 1.90 32.48
C PRO A 399 -15.77 1.68 30.96
N TYR A 400 -15.92 0.44 30.48
CA TYR A 400 -15.92 0.09 29.06
C TYR A 400 -17.33 -0.16 28.51
N ASP A 401 -18.33 0.51 29.07
CA ASP A 401 -19.75 0.30 28.77
C ASP A 401 -20.10 0.55 27.30
N TRP A 402 -19.27 1.24 26.53
CA TRP A 402 -19.43 1.48 25.09
C TRP A 402 -18.82 0.41 24.18
N CYS A 403 -18.20 -0.62 24.75
CA CYS A 403 -17.59 -1.73 24.03
C CYS A 403 -18.55 -2.93 23.93
N ILE A 404 -18.65 -3.50 22.74
CA ILE A 404 -19.43 -4.69 22.42
C ILE A 404 -18.49 -5.88 22.34
N SER A 405 -18.79 -6.96 23.06
CA SER A 405 -18.04 -8.22 23.01
C SER A 405 -18.77 -9.22 22.11
N ILE A 406 -18.07 -9.77 21.13
CA ILE A 406 -18.59 -10.72 20.14
C ILE A 406 -17.66 -11.93 20.14
N LYS A 407 -18.22 -13.12 20.33
CA LYS A 407 -17.43 -14.36 20.30
C LYS A 407 -17.56 -15.04 18.95
N THR A 408 -16.45 -15.51 18.38
CA THR A 408 -16.49 -16.30 17.14
C THR A 408 -16.95 -17.73 17.41
N ASN A 409 -17.33 -18.43 16.34
CA ASN A 409 -17.68 -19.85 16.42
C ASN A 409 -16.43 -20.68 16.80
N LYS A 410 -16.60 -21.61 17.74
CA LYS A 410 -15.58 -22.58 18.12
C LYS A 410 -15.72 -23.83 17.24
N SER A 411 -14.61 -24.36 16.73
CA SER A 411 -14.58 -25.68 16.08
C SER A 411 -13.47 -26.54 16.70
N ALA A 412 -13.34 -27.80 16.24
CA ALA A 412 -12.24 -28.67 16.65
C ALA A 412 -10.86 -28.10 16.24
N GLU A 413 -10.79 -27.44 15.09
CA GLU A 413 -9.55 -26.88 14.53
C GLU A 413 -9.30 -25.42 14.95
N PHE A 414 -10.36 -24.64 15.17
CA PHE A 414 -10.29 -23.20 15.45
C PHE A 414 -10.74 -22.85 16.87
N LYS A 415 -9.87 -22.15 17.60
CA LYS A 415 -10.19 -21.55 18.90
C LYS A 415 -11.25 -20.47 18.74
N GLN A 416 -12.12 -20.36 19.74
CA GLN A 416 -12.97 -19.20 19.89
C GLN A 416 -12.11 -17.95 20.11
N GLN A 417 -12.40 -16.89 19.37
CA GLN A 417 -11.82 -15.56 19.53
C GLN A 417 -12.85 -14.63 20.14
N ASN A 418 -12.39 -13.70 20.98
CA ASN A 418 -13.20 -12.61 21.48
C ASN A 418 -12.89 -11.33 20.71
N VAL A 419 -13.89 -10.80 20.03
CA VAL A 419 -13.83 -9.56 19.26
C VAL A 419 -14.49 -8.46 20.08
N ILE A 420 -13.75 -7.40 20.38
CA ILE A 420 -14.25 -6.24 21.13
C ILE A 420 -14.30 -5.06 20.17
N LEU A 421 -15.48 -4.46 20.03
CA LEU A 421 -15.71 -3.29 19.19
C LEU A 421 -16.18 -2.12 20.05
N ASN A 422 -15.45 -1.01 20.03
CA ASN A 422 -15.92 0.22 20.66
C ASN A 422 -16.90 0.94 19.72
N LEU A 423 -18.15 1.11 20.17
CA LEU A 423 -19.23 1.68 19.38
C LEU A 423 -18.99 3.15 18.99
N LEU A 424 -18.27 3.91 19.80
CA LEU A 424 -18.08 5.34 19.61
C LEU A 424 -16.84 5.64 18.76
N THR A 425 -15.74 4.93 19.02
CA THR A 425 -14.44 5.18 18.38
C THR A 425 -14.17 4.28 17.19
N GLY A 426 -14.85 3.13 17.07
CA GLY A 426 -14.57 2.13 16.04
C GLY A 426 -13.38 1.24 16.34
N HIS A 427 -12.76 1.37 17.52
CA HIS A 427 -11.63 0.56 17.92
C HIS A 427 -12.00 -0.92 17.98
N LEU A 428 -11.25 -1.74 17.24
CA LEU A 428 -11.52 -3.16 17.04
C LEU A 428 -10.35 -4.01 17.56
N LEU A 429 -10.63 -4.84 18.56
CA LEU A 429 -9.65 -5.72 19.20
C LEU A 429 -10.06 -7.18 18.98
N VAL A 430 -9.10 -8.05 18.66
CA VAL A 430 -9.28 -9.50 18.60
C VAL A 430 -8.36 -10.16 19.62
N ASN A 431 -8.95 -10.83 20.62
CA ASN A 431 -8.26 -11.39 21.79
C ASN A 431 -7.39 -10.35 22.51
N GLY A 432 -7.90 -9.12 22.65
CA GLY A 432 -7.23 -8.02 23.35
C GLY A 432 -6.13 -7.32 22.55
N LYS A 433 -5.87 -7.70 21.30
CA LYS A 433 -4.90 -7.03 20.41
C LYS A 433 -5.61 -6.29 19.27
N PRO A 434 -5.17 -5.08 18.89
CA PRO A 434 -5.72 -4.37 17.75
C PRO A 434 -5.42 -5.08 16.44
N ILE A 435 -6.22 -4.80 15.41
CA ILE A 435 -5.86 -5.15 14.04
C ILE A 435 -4.68 -4.29 13.66
N GLY A 436 -3.61 -4.92 13.21
CA GLY A 436 -2.35 -4.23 13.06
C GLY A 436 -1.48 -4.80 11.97
N ARG A 437 -0.22 -4.39 12.00
CA ARG A 437 0.82 -4.88 11.10
C ARG A 437 1.61 -5.98 11.81
N LEU A 438 2.19 -6.89 11.05
CA LEU A 438 3.18 -7.81 11.60
C LEU A 438 4.37 -7.03 12.21
N PRO A 439 4.92 -7.47 13.35
CA PRO A 439 6.15 -6.89 13.91
C PRO A 439 7.30 -6.96 12.90
N ASN A 440 8.26 -6.03 12.99
CA ASN A 440 9.36 -5.93 12.02
C ASN A 440 10.26 -7.19 12.01
N GLU A 441 10.49 -7.79 13.17
CA GLU A 441 11.22 -9.06 13.32
C GLU A 441 10.65 -10.19 12.43
N TRP A 442 9.33 -10.17 12.19
CA TRP A 442 8.64 -11.18 11.37
C TRP A 442 8.80 -10.88 9.88
N LYS A 443 8.81 -9.59 9.52
CA LYS A 443 8.98 -9.11 8.13
C LYS A 443 10.41 -9.27 7.65
N GLU A 444 11.39 -9.18 8.55
CA GLU A 444 12.80 -9.39 8.24
C GLU A 444 13.16 -10.88 8.10
N ASN A 445 12.25 -11.78 8.48
CA ASN A 445 12.46 -13.20 8.32
C ASN A 445 12.53 -13.59 6.83
N LYS A 446 13.56 -14.35 6.45
CA LYS A 446 13.79 -14.81 5.07
C LYS A 446 12.61 -15.58 4.49
N ILE A 447 11.90 -16.36 5.31
CA ILE A 447 10.72 -17.13 4.88
C ILE A 447 9.57 -16.19 4.51
N TYR A 448 9.36 -15.12 5.28
CA TYR A 448 8.36 -14.10 4.99
C TYR A 448 8.71 -13.36 3.70
N GLN A 449 9.94 -12.84 3.59
CA GLN A 449 10.39 -12.08 2.41
C GLN A 449 10.34 -12.90 1.13
N ARG A 450 10.59 -14.21 1.22
CA ARG A 450 10.51 -15.09 0.05
C ARG A 450 9.07 -15.18 -0.49
N LEU A 451 8.06 -15.33 0.36
CA LEU A 451 6.67 -15.49 -0.08
C LEU A 451 5.94 -14.16 -0.37
N PHE A 452 6.23 -13.12 0.41
CA PHE A 452 5.49 -11.84 0.39
C PHE A 452 6.34 -10.63 0.01
N GLY A 453 7.65 -10.80 -0.19
CA GLY A 453 8.55 -9.68 -0.47
C GLY A 453 8.53 -8.64 0.66
N HIS A 454 8.29 -7.39 0.29
CA HIS A 454 8.16 -6.26 1.22
C HIS A 454 6.69 -5.88 1.51
N GLU A 455 5.73 -6.71 1.10
CA GLU A 455 4.31 -6.42 1.31
C GLU A 455 3.96 -6.35 2.79
N GLN A 456 3.14 -5.37 3.16
CA GLN A 456 2.63 -5.22 4.52
C GLN A 456 1.26 -5.88 4.64
N ILE A 457 1.23 -7.03 5.31
CA ILE A 457 0.00 -7.77 5.58
C ILE A 457 -0.63 -7.25 6.87
N LYS A 458 -1.91 -6.86 6.80
CA LYS A 458 -2.74 -6.61 7.99
C LYS A 458 -3.03 -7.93 8.69
N VAL A 459 -2.80 -7.99 10.00
CA VAL A 459 -2.93 -9.19 10.82
C VAL A 459 -3.74 -8.96 12.09
N LEU A 460 -4.24 -10.07 12.63
CA LEU A 460 -4.93 -10.17 13.92
C LEU A 460 -4.53 -11.46 14.64
N SER A 461 -4.92 -11.60 15.90
CA SER A 461 -4.60 -12.77 16.74
C SER A 461 -5.13 -14.07 16.13
N SER A 462 -4.26 -15.06 15.91
CA SER A 462 -4.65 -16.33 15.27
C SER A 462 -5.65 -17.14 16.09
N ASN A 463 -6.56 -17.85 15.43
CA ASN A 463 -7.44 -18.85 16.05
C ASN A 463 -6.86 -20.28 16.02
N ILE A 464 -5.67 -20.52 15.44
CA ILE A 464 -5.05 -21.85 15.38
C ILE A 464 -4.09 -22.06 16.55
N LYS A 465 -4.09 -23.25 17.16
CA LYS A 465 -3.11 -23.62 18.20
C LYS A 465 -1.68 -23.61 17.63
N GLY A 466 -0.77 -22.92 18.32
CA GLY A 466 0.63 -22.80 17.92
C GLY A 466 0.91 -21.74 16.85
N MET A 467 -0.08 -20.90 16.51
CA MET A 467 0.09 -19.73 15.65
C MET A 467 -0.28 -18.47 16.44
N ASP A 468 0.38 -17.36 16.14
CA ASP A 468 0.25 -16.10 16.88
C ASP A 468 -0.62 -15.09 16.14
N TYR A 469 -0.39 -14.99 14.81
CA TYR A 469 -1.08 -14.05 13.94
C TYR A 469 -1.80 -14.77 12.79
N MET A 470 -2.81 -14.12 12.23
CA MET A 470 -3.45 -14.50 10.98
C MET A 470 -3.77 -13.26 10.14
N SER A 471 -3.89 -13.42 8.82
CA SER A 471 -4.25 -12.34 7.91
C SER A 471 -5.68 -11.84 8.17
N ALA A 472 -5.88 -10.53 8.11
CA ALA A 472 -7.21 -9.91 8.28
C ALA A 472 -8.16 -10.25 7.13
N GLY A 473 -7.63 -10.31 5.91
CA GLY A 473 -8.31 -10.79 4.72
C GLY A 473 -7.70 -12.06 4.15
N GLU A 474 -8.26 -12.54 3.04
CA GLU A 474 -7.71 -13.66 2.28
C GLU A 474 -6.61 -13.17 1.33
N ILE A 475 -5.49 -13.89 1.29
CA ILE A 475 -4.39 -13.66 0.36
C ILE A 475 -4.49 -14.77 -0.69
N HIS A 476 -4.77 -14.41 -1.95
CA HIS A 476 -4.98 -15.40 -3.03
C HIS A 476 -5.99 -16.50 -2.68
N LYS A 477 -7.09 -16.18 -1.96
CA LYS A 477 -8.10 -17.13 -1.43
C LYS A 477 -7.61 -18.04 -0.28
N HIS A 478 -6.51 -17.67 0.36
CA HIS A 478 -5.95 -18.38 1.51
C HIS A 478 -6.02 -17.50 2.75
N LYS A 479 -6.45 -18.06 3.87
CA LYS A 479 -6.24 -17.43 5.19
C LYS A 479 -4.85 -17.82 5.66
N VAL A 480 -3.97 -16.83 5.83
CA VAL A 480 -2.57 -17.07 6.16
C VAL A 480 -2.37 -16.89 7.66
N HIS A 481 -1.71 -17.85 8.29
CA HIS A 481 -1.40 -17.85 9.71
C HIS A 481 0.12 -17.85 9.89
N PHE A 482 0.59 -17.08 10.86
CA PHE A 482 2.01 -16.93 11.18
C PHE A 482 2.23 -17.36 12.63
N GLY A 483 3.30 -18.09 12.90
CA GLY A 483 3.68 -18.48 14.26
C GLY A 483 5.15 -18.87 14.38
N PHE A 484 5.60 -19.07 15.61
CA PHE A 484 6.88 -19.73 15.89
C PHE A 484 6.66 -21.11 16.51
N ARG A 485 7.39 -22.12 16.03
CA ARG A 485 7.42 -23.46 16.61
C ARG A 485 8.87 -23.83 16.91
N LYS A 486 9.20 -24.02 18.20
CA LYS A 486 10.58 -24.32 18.66
C LYS A 486 11.63 -23.33 18.09
N GLY A 487 11.31 -22.03 18.10
CA GLY A 487 12.18 -20.97 17.56
C GLY A 487 12.23 -20.84 16.03
N LYS A 488 11.57 -21.73 15.27
CA LYS A 488 11.47 -21.64 13.80
C LYS A 488 10.18 -20.96 13.37
N PHE A 489 10.28 -20.08 12.38
CA PHE A 489 9.13 -19.38 11.80
C PHE A 489 8.29 -20.34 10.96
N VAL A 490 6.96 -20.31 11.15
CA VAL A 490 6.01 -21.21 10.48
C VAL A 490 4.90 -20.38 9.83
N ILE A 491 4.61 -20.70 8.57
CA ILE A 491 3.47 -20.16 7.84
C ILE A 491 2.52 -21.31 7.53
N LYS A 492 1.23 -21.12 7.83
CA LYS A 492 0.16 -22.00 7.38
C LYS A 492 -0.81 -21.25 6.50
N ALA A 493 -1.26 -21.89 5.43
CA ALA A 493 -2.32 -21.39 4.57
C ALA A 493 -3.54 -22.30 4.73
N VAL A 494 -4.68 -21.72 5.08
CA VAL A 494 -5.94 -22.45 5.27
C VAL A 494 -6.89 -22.07 4.13
N THR A 495 -7.43 -23.09 3.48
CA THR A 495 -8.46 -22.97 2.43
C THR A 495 -9.66 -23.84 2.78
N LEU A 496 -10.71 -23.77 1.95
CA LEU A 496 -11.83 -24.70 2.02
C LEU A 496 -11.41 -26.16 1.78
N GLN A 497 -10.31 -26.40 1.06
CA GLN A 497 -9.82 -27.74 0.74
C GLN A 497 -8.91 -28.35 1.83
N GLY A 498 -8.38 -27.54 2.74
CA GLY A 498 -7.57 -28.01 3.86
C GLY A 498 -6.54 -27.00 4.36
N THR A 499 -5.61 -27.48 5.17
CA THR A 499 -4.50 -26.69 5.73
C THR A 499 -3.18 -27.11 5.08
N LEU A 500 -2.44 -26.13 4.60
CA LEU A 500 -1.11 -26.26 4.01
C LEU A 500 -0.08 -25.60 4.93
N GLU A 501 1.08 -26.24 5.12
CA GLU A 501 2.22 -25.68 5.86
C GLU A 501 3.36 -25.38 4.88
N PHE A 502 3.88 -24.16 4.89
CA PHE A 502 4.99 -23.79 4.03
C PHE A 502 6.28 -24.43 4.52
N LEU A 503 7.01 -25.08 3.62
CA LEU A 503 8.31 -25.69 3.90
C LEU A 503 9.42 -24.82 3.32
N PRO A 504 10.38 -24.36 4.15
CA PRO A 504 11.60 -23.71 3.67
C PRO A 504 12.37 -24.61 2.71
N HIS A 505 12.83 -24.05 1.60
CA HIS A 505 13.55 -24.78 0.54
C HIS A 505 14.86 -25.42 1.03
N GLU A 506 15.45 -24.87 2.09
CA GLU A 506 16.66 -25.38 2.74
C GLU A 506 16.48 -26.80 3.28
N ILE A 507 15.25 -27.25 3.54
CA ILE A 507 14.97 -28.62 4.00
C ILE A 507 15.35 -29.65 2.93
N PHE A 508 15.29 -29.30 1.65
CA PHE A 508 15.62 -30.20 0.53
C PHE A 508 17.11 -30.17 0.16
N LEU A 509 17.89 -29.29 0.78
CA LEU A 509 19.32 -29.19 0.59
C LEU A 509 20.00 -30.04 1.69
N GLY A 510 20.30 -31.30 1.37
CA GLY A 510 21.06 -32.18 2.27
C GLY A 510 22.52 -31.73 2.44
N GLU A 511 23.25 -32.35 3.36
CA GLU A 511 24.66 -32.01 3.63
C GLU A 511 25.61 -32.36 2.47
N GLN A 512 25.33 -33.44 1.74
CA GLN A 512 26.20 -33.95 0.66
C GLN A 512 25.51 -33.92 -0.72
N SER A 513 24.21 -34.21 -0.79
CA SER A 513 23.39 -34.13 -2.01
C SER A 513 21.99 -33.57 -1.70
N SER A 514 21.36 -32.96 -2.69
CA SER A 514 19.98 -32.47 -2.56
C SER A 514 18.98 -33.61 -2.79
N ASP A 515 17.87 -33.61 -2.04
CA ASP A 515 16.82 -34.61 -2.17
C ASP A 515 16.05 -34.48 -3.50
N LEU A 516 16.06 -33.27 -4.07
CA LEU A 516 15.39 -32.93 -5.33
C LEU A 516 16.37 -32.19 -6.26
N PRO A 517 16.12 -32.20 -7.58
CA PRO A 517 16.82 -31.31 -8.50
C PRO A 517 16.55 -29.84 -8.17
N ASN A 518 17.56 -28.98 -8.38
CA ASN A 518 17.51 -27.54 -8.05
C ASN A 518 16.35 -26.80 -8.72
N TYR A 519 15.91 -27.27 -9.88
CA TYR A 519 14.72 -26.78 -10.58
C TYR A 519 13.43 -26.86 -9.75
N LEU A 520 13.33 -27.87 -8.87
CA LEU A 520 12.19 -28.06 -7.96
C LEU A 520 12.42 -27.47 -6.56
N ILE A 521 13.55 -26.77 -6.33
CA ILE A 521 13.92 -26.18 -5.04
C ILE A 521 14.05 -24.65 -5.14
N SER A 522 15.01 -24.18 -5.93
CA SER A 522 15.56 -22.82 -5.86
C SER A 522 14.52 -21.71 -6.13
N ASN A 523 13.61 -21.95 -7.07
CA ASN A 523 12.58 -20.98 -7.49
C ASN A 523 11.15 -21.50 -7.27
N CYS A 524 10.98 -22.30 -6.22
CA CYS A 524 9.70 -22.90 -5.84
C CYS A 524 9.27 -22.50 -4.41
N ALA A 525 7.96 -22.61 -4.20
CA ALA A 525 7.28 -22.60 -2.91
C ALA A 525 6.75 -24.01 -2.63
N HIS A 526 7.05 -24.54 -1.46
CA HIS A 526 6.74 -25.92 -1.09
C HIS A 526 5.65 -25.93 -0.01
N TRP A 527 4.54 -26.61 -0.30
CA TRP A 527 3.37 -26.65 0.57
C TRP A 527 3.09 -28.08 1.01
N LEU A 528 3.27 -28.37 2.31
CA LEU A 528 2.89 -29.64 2.91
C LEU A 528 1.41 -29.65 3.25
N ASN A 529 0.65 -30.56 2.65
CA ASN A 529 -0.71 -30.86 3.04
C ASN A 529 -0.72 -32.00 4.07
N HIS A 530 -1.03 -31.66 5.32
CA HIS A 530 -1.06 -32.63 6.43
C HIS A 530 -2.15 -33.70 6.29
N LYS A 531 -3.22 -33.42 5.54
CA LYS A 531 -4.33 -34.38 5.34
C LYS A 531 -3.98 -35.44 4.31
N THR A 532 -3.36 -35.04 3.20
CA THR A 532 -2.96 -35.98 2.14
C THR A 532 -1.56 -36.53 2.34
N ASN A 533 -0.79 -35.96 3.28
CA ASN A 533 0.63 -36.25 3.48
C ASN A 533 1.46 -36.05 2.19
N CYS A 534 1.13 -35.00 1.43
CA CYS A 534 1.82 -34.66 0.18
C CYS A 534 2.44 -33.28 0.25
N ILE A 535 3.63 -33.12 -0.33
CA ILE A 535 4.24 -31.80 -0.56
C ILE A 535 3.92 -31.40 -2.00
N GLU A 536 3.26 -30.28 -2.20
CA GLU A 536 3.06 -29.67 -3.52
C GLU A 536 4.12 -28.60 -3.76
N ILE A 537 4.71 -28.62 -4.96
CA ILE A 537 5.77 -27.71 -5.39
C ILE A 537 5.17 -26.72 -6.40
N CYS A 538 4.99 -25.48 -5.97
CA CYS A 538 4.49 -24.37 -6.78
C CYS A 538 5.66 -23.50 -7.27
N THR A 539 5.55 -22.87 -8.43
CA THR A 539 6.57 -21.91 -8.89
C THR A 539 6.46 -20.59 -8.12
N MET A 540 7.58 -19.91 -7.88
CA MET A 540 7.58 -18.59 -7.22
C MET A 540 6.89 -17.50 -8.04
N THR A 541 6.66 -17.70 -9.34
CA THR A 541 5.83 -16.81 -10.15
C THR A 541 4.36 -16.82 -9.74
N ASN A 542 3.86 -17.93 -9.19
CA ASN A 542 2.50 -18.09 -8.68
C ASN A 542 2.47 -19.07 -7.50
N PRO A 543 3.02 -18.70 -6.32
CA PRO A 543 3.26 -19.64 -5.23
C PRO A 543 1.98 -20.18 -4.58
N TRP A 544 0.85 -19.51 -4.81
CA TRP A 544 -0.48 -19.84 -4.28
C TRP A 544 -1.37 -20.63 -5.25
N LYS A 545 -0.90 -20.91 -6.47
CA LYS A 545 -1.72 -21.52 -7.52
C LYS A 545 -1.51 -23.04 -7.57
N HIS A 546 -2.40 -23.75 -6.91
CA HIS A 546 -2.45 -25.21 -6.89
C HIS A 546 -3.01 -25.76 -8.21
N LYS A 547 -2.24 -26.61 -8.90
CA LYS A 547 -2.60 -27.17 -10.22
C LYS A 547 -2.28 -28.67 -10.29
N PRO A 548 -2.97 -29.44 -11.16
CA PRO A 548 -2.58 -30.83 -11.44
C PRO A 548 -1.15 -30.97 -11.98
N GLU A 549 -0.71 -29.98 -12.76
CA GLU A 549 0.62 -29.88 -13.40
C GLU A 549 1.76 -29.73 -12.38
N ASN A 550 1.47 -29.24 -11.17
CA ASN A 550 2.49 -29.02 -10.15
C ASN A 550 3.08 -30.36 -9.69
N TRP A 551 4.39 -30.39 -9.44
CA TRP A 551 5.03 -31.57 -8.86
C TRP A 551 4.53 -31.80 -7.44
N LYS A 552 4.18 -33.05 -7.14
CA LYS A 552 3.68 -33.49 -5.84
C LYS A 552 4.51 -34.66 -5.34
N ILE A 553 4.99 -34.56 -4.12
CA ILE A 553 5.71 -35.62 -3.42
C ILE A 553 4.73 -36.26 -2.45
N ASP A 554 4.32 -37.50 -2.73
CA ASP A 554 3.56 -38.32 -1.80
C ASP A 554 4.55 -38.93 -0.80
N LEU A 555 4.55 -38.45 0.44
CA LEU A 555 5.49 -38.90 1.48
C LEU A 555 5.20 -40.33 1.93
N SER A 556 3.97 -40.82 1.76
CA SER A 556 3.57 -42.17 2.14
C SER A 556 4.09 -43.19 1.13
N LYS A 557 4.02 -42.84 -0.17
CA LYS A 557 4.54 -43.68 -1.25
C LYS A 557 6.01 -43.43 -1.54
N LYS A 558 6.58 -42.32 -1.05
CA LYS A 558 7.92 -41.82 -1.39
C LYS A 558 8.10 -41.63 -2.91
N ILE A 559 7.06 -41.12 -3.56
CA ILE A 559 7.03 -40.90 -5.01
C ILE A 559 6.76 -39.42 -5.28
N ALA A 560 7.61 -38.80 -6.10
CA ALA A 560 7.35 -37.49 -6.68
C ALA A 560 6.77 -37.64 -8.08
N SER A 561 5.59 -37.06 -8.32
CA SER A 561 4.92 -37.11 -9.62
C SER A 561 4.24 -35.79 -10.00
N SER A 562 3.99 -35.60 -11.29
CA SER A 562 3.24 -34.47 -11.85
C SER A 562 2.22 -35.02 -12.86
N ASP A 563 1.02 -34.43 -12.90
CA ASP A 563 -0.03 -34.80 -13.86
C ASP A 563 -0.25 -33.65 -14.84
N SER A 564 0.50 -33.66 -15.94
CA SER A 564 0.35 -32.72 -17.03
C SER A 564 -0.50 -33.36 -18.14
N SER A 565 -1.73 -32.87 -18.31
CA SER A 565 -2.62 -33.25 -19.43
C SER A 565 -2.84 -34.77 -19.58
N GLY A 566 -2.95 -35.51 -18.47
CA GLY A 566 -3.18 -36.96 -18.46
C GLY A 566 -1.90 -37.82 -18.59
N ASN A 567 -0.74 -37.17 -18.73
CA ASN A 567 0.55 -37.83 -18.82
C ASN A 567 1.27 -37.76 -17.47
N ASN A 568 0.99 -38.72 -16.57
CA ASN A 568 1.66 -38.77 -15.27
C ASN A 568 3.16 -38.98 -15.49
N MET A 569 3.92 -38.07 -14.92
CA MET A 569 5.38 -38.09 -14.91
C MET A 569 5.82 -38.43 -13.50
N THR A 570 6.76 -39.36 -13.36
CA THR A 570 7.36 -39.77 -12.09
C THR A 570 8.82 -39.38 -12.08
N LEU A 571 9.28 -38.69 -11.04
CA LEU A 571 10.67 -38.28 -10.89
C LEU A 571 11.56 -39.50 -10.67
N ILE A 572 12.72 -39.55 -11.32
CA ILE A 572 13.77 -40.51 -10.98
C ILE A 572 14.60 -39.90 -9.85
N ASP A 573 14.76 -40.65 -8.75
CA ASP A 573 15.51 -40.22 -7.58
C ASP A 573 16.95 -39.81 -7.95
N PRO A 574 17.39 -38.56 -7.66
CA PRO A 574 18.75 -38.08 -7.92
C PRO A 574 19.86 -38.94 -7.31
N ASN A 575 19.57 -39.68 -6.24
CA ASN A 575 20.53 -40.55 -5.56
C ASN A 575 20.52 -42.00 -6.09
N SER A 576 19.64 -42.32 -7.05
CA SER A 576 19.53 -43.67 -7.63
C SER A 576 20.69 -44.02 -8.58
N SER A 577 20.96 -45.31 -8.75
CA SER A 577 21.98 -45.79 -9.71
C SER A 577 21.61 -45.47 -11.15
N GLN A 578 20.30 -45.50 -11.49
CA GLN A 578 19.80 -45.13 -12.81
C GLN A 578 20.05 -43.65 -13.11
N PHE A 579 19.78 -42.76 -12.15
CA PHE A 579 20.07 -41.34 -12.31
C PHE A 579 21.57 -41.10 -12.48
N ASN A 580 22.42 -41.74 -11.67
CA ASN A 580 23.87 -41.61 -11.76
C ASN A 580 24.42 -42.07 -13.12
N ALA A 581 23.87 -43.16 -13.69
CA ALA A 581 24.24 -43.60 -15.02
C ALA A 581 23.86 -42.56 -16.09
N ILE A 582 22.67 -41.97 -15.99
CA ILE A 582 22.20 -40.95 -16.94
C ILE A 582 22.97 -39.64 -16.79
N SER A 583 23.16 -39.13 -15.58
CA SER A 583 23.85 -37.88 -15.31
C SER A 583 25.33 -37.94 -15.70
N SER A 584 25.95 -39.14 -15.66
CA SER A 584 27.32 -39.35 -16.13
C SER A 584 27.54 -39.02 -17.61
N ILE A 585 26.49 -39.10 -18.44
CA ILE A 585 26.54 -38.71 -19.86
C ILE A 585 26.77 -37.19 -20.01
N PHE A 586 26.24 -36.40 -19.07
CA PHE A 586 26.36 -34.94 -19.03
C PHE A 586 27.49 -34.48 -18.12
N LYS A 587 28.37 -35.40 -17.70
CA LYS A 587 29.49 -35.10 -16.81
C LYS A 587 30.35 -33.99 -17.41
N ASP A 588 30.75 -33.04 -16.55
CA ASP A 588 31.48 -31.82 -16.90
C ASP A 588 30.74 -30.85 -17.85
N PHE A 589 29.58 -31.21 -18.41
CA PHE A 589 28.70 -30.34 -19.20
C PHE A 589 27.63 -29.65 -18.34
N GLU A 590 26.93 -30.40 -17.49
CA GLU A 590 25.94 -29.87 -16.54
C GLU A 590 26.09 -30.54 -15.16
N MET A 591 25.76 -29.82 -14.09
CA MET A 591 25.85 -30.37 -12.73
C MET A 591 24.69 -31.35 -12.48
N PRO A 592 24.90 -32.50 -11.82
CA PRO A 592 23.83 -33.46 -11.53
C PRO A 592 22.61 -32.85 -10.84
N SER A 593 22.81 -31.88 -9.93
CA SER A 593 21.71 -31.17 -9.25
C SER A 593 20.84 -30.31 -10.18
N GLU A 594 21.33 -29.97 -11.37
CA GLU A 594 20.61 -29.18 -12.39
C GLU A 594 19.91 -30.05 -13.44
N ILE A 595 20.02 -31.39 -13.33
CA ILE A 595 19.42 -32.34 -14.28
C ILE A 595 18.11 -32.87 -13.69
N LEU A 596 17.01 -32.68 -14.43
CA LEU A 596 15.71 -33.26 -14.09
C LEU A 596 15.49 -34.51 -14.94
N VAL A 597 15.41 -35.68 -14.30
CA VAL A 597 15.12 -36.95 -14.98
C VAL A 597 13.78 -37.50 -14.50
N TYR A 598 12.91 -37.87 -15.42
CA TYR A 598 11.58 -38.38 -15.11
C TYR A 598 11.12 -39.42 -16.12
N ALA A 599 10.25 -40.33 -15.70
CA ALA A 599 9.62 -41.33 -16.54
C ALA A 599 8.13 -41.01 -16.74
N ASN A 600 7.58 -41.28 -17.93
CA ASN A 600 6.13 -41.23 -18.13
C ASN A 600 5.44 -42.54 -17.67
N LYS A 601 4.10 -42.60 -17.76
CA LYS A 601 3.32 -43.82 -17.44
C LYS A 601 3.80 -45.07 -18.18
N SER A 602 4.31 -44.92 -19.40
CA SER A 602 4.82 -46.02 -20.23
C SER A 602 6.25 -46.44 -19.87
N GLY A 603 6.88 -45.80 -18.89
CA GLY A 603 8.26 -46.07 -18.48
C GLY A 603 9.33 -45.42 -19.36
N HIS A 604 8.96 -44.57 -20.32
CA HIS A 604 9.93 -43.86 -21.15
C HIS A 604 10.60 -42.74 -20.36
N ILE A 605 11.93 -42.83 -20.28
CA ILE A 605 12.78 -41.86 -19.59
C ILE A 605 12.92 -40.60 -20.45
N LYS A 606 12.74 -39.46 -19.80
CA LYS A 606 12.98 -38.13 -20.34
C LYS A 606 13.91 -37.36 -19.41
N ILE A 607 14.74 -36.52 -20.01
CA ILE A 607 15.71 -35.69 -19.33
C ILE A 607 15.42 -34.26 -19.72
N TYR A 608 15.45 -33.36 -18.74
CA TYR A 608 15.32 -31.94 -18.96
C TYR A 608 16.47 -31.23 -18.25
N LEU A 609 17.17 -30.36 -18.99
CA LEU A 609 18.22 -29.48 -18.50
C LEU A 609 17.63 -28.06 -18.44
N PRO A 610 17.02 -27.65 -17.31
CA PRO A 610 16.12 -26.51 -17.30
C PRO A 610 16.83 -25.19 -17.59
N ARG A 611 18.07 -25.04 -17.11
CA ARG A 611 18.90 -23.85 -17.34
C ARG A 611 19.29 -23.68 -18.81
N LEU A 612 19.41 -24.77 -19.56
CA LEU A 612 19.79 -24.78 -20.97
C LEU A 612 18.57 -24.91 -21.90
N GLU A 613 17.39 -25.12 -21.35
CA GLU A 613 16.14 -25.37 -22.07
C GLU A 613 16.20 -26.56 -23.05
N LEU A 614 17.06 -27.56 -22.75
CA LEU A 614 17.23 -28.75 -23.58
C LEU A 614 16.45 -29.94 -23.01
N ARG A 615 15.73 -30.66 -23.88
CA ARG A 615 15.01 -31.88 -23.51
C ARG A 615 15.56 -33.06 -24.30
N PHE A 616 15.74 -34.18 -23.61
CA PHE A 616 16.14 -35.43 -24.22
C PHE A 616 15.14 -36.54 -23.92
N PHE A 617 14.96 -37.45 -24.87
CA PHE A 617 14.18 -38.67 -24.71
C PHE A 617 14.86 -39.83 -25.45
N ILE A 618 14.53 -41.07 -25.10
CA ILE A 618 15.09 -42.23 -25.77
C ILE A 618 14.34 -42.46 -27.09
N ASN A 619 15.05 -42.45 -28.20
CA ASN A 619 14.51 -42.66 -29.54
C ASN A 619 14.54 -44.14 -29.98
N GLN A 620 14.14 -44.41 -31.22
CA GLN A 620 14.10 -45.77 -31.80
C GLN A 620 15.49 -46.43 -31.90
N ASN A 621 16.57 -45.63 -31.91
CA ASN A 621 17.95 -46.11 -31.93
C ASN A 621 18.49 -46.41 -30.52
N HIS A 622 17.64 -46.36 -29.49
CA HIS A 622 18.02 -46.47 -28.08
C HIS A 622 19.06 -45.42 -27.65
N ARG A 623 19.00 -44.22 -28.26
CA ARG A 623 19.85 -43.07 -27.93
C ARG A 623 19.02 -41.92 -27.40
N PHE A 624 19.67 -41.03 -26.66
CA PHE A 624 19.04 -39.79 -26.22
C PHE A 624 18.99 -38.78 -27.36
N GLU A 625 17.79 -38.48 -27.83
CA GLU A 625 17.48 -37.50 -28.85
C GLU A 625 17.03 -36.19 -28.21
N CYS A 626 17.56 -35.06 -28.71
CA CYS A 626 17.09 -33.73 -28.41
C CYS A 626 16.27 -33.17 -29.58
N SER A 627 14.96 -33.00 -29.35
CA SER A 627 14.04 -32.50 -30.37
C SER A 627 14.38 -31.08 -30.81
N GLU A 628 14.75 -30.21 -29.87
CA GLU A 628 15.07 -28.80 -30.11
C GLU A 628 16.24 -28.63 -31.09
N LEU A 629 17.13 -29.63 -31.18
CA LEU A 629 18.32 -29.60 -32.01
C LEU A 629 18.27 -30.61 -33.17
N SER A 630 17.19 -31.40 -33.28
CA SER A 630 17.02 -32.50 -34.24
C SER A 630 18.25 -33.40 -34.33
N SER A 631 18.81 -33.75 -33.17
CA SER A 631 20.07 -34.49 -33.05
C SER A 631 20.01 -35.46 -31.87
N GLU A 632 20.73 -36.58 -31.96
CA GLU A 632 20.94 -37.51 -30.85
C GLU A 632 22.37 -37.42 -30.30
N ILE A 633 22.57 -37.83 -29.05
CA ILE A 633 23.92 -37.87 -28.43
C ILE A 633 24.79 -38.84 -29.22
N ASP A 634 25.92 -38.34 -29.72
CA ASP A 634 26.84 -39.11 -30.54
C ASP A 634 27.55 -40.16 -29.69
N PRO A 635 27.52 -41.45 -30.06
CA PRO A 635 28.28 -42.47 -29.35
C PRO A 635 29.79 -42.21 -29.40
N ASN A 636 30.24 -41.54 -30.47
CA ASN A 636 31.61 -41.07 -30.60
C ASN A 636 31.69 -39.60 -30.15
N GLN A 637 32.27 -39.37 -28.98
CA GLN A 637 32.51 -38.02 -28.46
C GLN A 637 33.84 -37.41 -28.96
N ASP A 638 34.62 -38.11 -29.79
CA ASP A 638 35.83 -37.56 -30.42
C ASP A 638 35.49 -36.82 -31.73
N ILE A 639 35.86 -35.55 -31.79
CA ILE A 639 35.63 -34.64 -32.92
C ILE A 639 36.89 -34.38 -33.75
N GLY A 640 38.03 -35.00 -33.40
CA GLY A 640 39.29 -34.79 -34.11
C GLY A 640 40.03 -33.50 -33.75
N THR A 641 39.61 -32.77 -32.70
CA THR A 641 40.24 -31.54 -32.19
C THR A 641 39.74 -31.25 -30.77
N TRP A 642 40.22 -30.17 -30.14
CA TRP A 642 39.88 -29.77 -28.77
C TRP A 642 40.20 -30.83 -27.71
N TYR A 643 41.25 -31.62 -27.94
CA TYR A 643 41.68 -32.64 -26.99
C TYR A 643 42.04 -32.01 -25.63
N GLY A 644 41.27 -32.39 -24.61
CA GLY A 644 41.39 -31.85 -23.25
C GLY A 644 40.19 -31.01 -22.83
N LEU A 645 39.32 -30.55 -23.74
CA LEU A 645 38.05 -29.92 -23.39
C LEU A 645 37.07 -30.97 -22.86
N ARG A 646 36.85 -31.01 -21.54
CA ARG A 646 35.93 -31.98 -20.90
C ARG A 646 34.48 -31.55 -20.94
N SER A 647 34.24 -30.24 -20.84
CA SER A 647 32.90 -29.66 -20.81
C SER A 647 32.31 -29.56 -22.21
N MET A 648 32.22 -30.67 -22.94
CA MET A 648 31.63 -30.72 -24.27
C MET A 648 30.68 -31.91 -24.40
N LEU A 649 29.60 -31.72 -25.14
CA LEU A 649 28.66 -32.77 -25.50
C LEU A 649 28.49 -32.80 -27.02
N VAL A 650 28.89 -33.90 -27.64
CA VAL A 650 28.81 -34.09 -29.09
C VAL A 650 27.48 -34.75 -29.44
N LEU A 651 26.81 -34.18 -30.43
CA LEU A 651 25.54 -34.63 -31.00
C LEU A 651 25.72 -34.93 -32.47
N ARG A 652 24.97 -35.92 -32.99
CA ARG A 652 24.86 -36.19 -34.43
C ARG A 652 23.43 -35.96 -34.91
N GLY A 653 23.28 -35.33 -36.05
CA GLY A 653 21.99 -35.02 -36.65
C GLY A 653 21.24 -36.29 -37.01
N ILE A 654 19.91 -36.23 -37.01
CA ILE A 654 19.04 -37.34 -37.36
C ILE A 654 18.06 -36.92 -38.46
N SER A 655 17.70 -37.86 -39.33
CA SER A 655 16.70 -37.66 -40.36
C SER A 655 15.68 -38.80 -40.34
N THR A 656 14.41 -38.46 -40.49
CA THR A 656 13.32 -39.43 -40.59
C THR A 656 13.15 -39.86 -42.05
N VAL A 657 13.29 -41.14 -42.33
CA VAL A 657 13.14 -41.71 -43.68
C VAL A 657 11.94 -42.67 -43.69
N PRO A 658 11.05 -42.61 -44.71
CA PRO A 658 9.97 -43.58 -44.86
C PRO A 658 10.51 -44.99 -45.12
N LEU A 659 10.07 -45.99 -44.36
CA LEU A 659 10.27 -47.39 -44.73
C LEU A 659 9.32 -47.70 -45.89
N ARG A 660 9.88 -47.86 -47.10
CA ARG A 660 9.18 -48.59 -48.17
C ARG A 660 9.08 -50.06 -47.76
N LYS A 661 7.96 -50.44 -47.12
CA LYS A 661 7.53 -51.83 -47.14
C LYS A 661 6.93 -52.09 -48.51
N ASN A 662 7.64 -52.82 -49.37
CA ASN A 662 6.98 -53.52 -50.47
C ASN A 662 6.03 -54.54 -49.85
N LYS A 663 4.71 -54.28 -49.84
CA LYS A 663 3.73 -55.37 -49.83
C LYS A 663 2.34 -54.95 -50.30
N ALA A 664 1.67 -55.98 -50.79
CA ALA A 664 0.43 -56.08 -51.57
C ALA A 664 -0.69 -55.07 -51.24
N PRO A 665 -1.52 -54.72 -52.24
CA PRO A 665 -2.62 -53.79 -52.07
C PRO A 665 -3.69 -54.39 -51.14
N GLY A 666 -3.96 -53.74 -50.00
CA GLY A 666 -5.11 -54.11 -49.16
C GLY A 666 -5.09 -53.77 -47.66
N ALA A 667 -3.99 -53.29 -47.07
CA ALA A 667 -3.95 -52.97 -45.63
C ALA A 667 -3.67 -51.48 -45.37
N GLY A 668 -4.49 -50.89 -44.48
CA GLY A 668 -4.52 -49.46 -44.15
C GLY A 668 -3.16 -48.84 -43.79
N SER A 669 -2.99 -47.59 -44.22
CA SER A 669 -1.75 -46.81 -44.16
C SER A 669 -1.39 -46.35 -42.75
N SER A 670 -0.38 -46.98 -42.15
CA SER A 670 0.49 -46.29 -41.20
C SER A 670 1.90 -46.34 -41.79
N LEU A 671 2.38 -45.20 -42.30
CA LEU A 671 3.75 -45.08 -42.81
C LEU A 671 4.72 -45.39 -41.67
N SER A 672 5.38 -46.54 -41.73
CA SER A 672 6.47 -46.87 -40.81
C SER A 672 7.65 -45.95 -41.13
N ILE A 673 8.09 -45.11 -40.19
CA ILE A 673 9.21 -44.18 -40.34
C ILE A 673 10.40 -44.73 -39.55
N THR A 674 11.61 -44.64 -40.11
CA THR A 674 12.86 -44.98 -39.41
C THR A 674 13.74 -43.76 -39.23
N LEU A 675 14.35 -43.63 -38.05
CA LEU A 675 15.33 -42.60 -37.72
C LEU A 675 16.73 -43.04 -38.14
N VAL A 676 17.33 -42.29 -39.08
CA VAL A 676 18.69 -42.57 -39.58
C VAL A 676 19.62 -41.43 -39.14
N PRO A 677 20.77 -41.71 -38.51
CA PRO A 677 21.76 -40.68 -38.21
C PRO A 677 22.38 -40.12 -39.49
N THR A 678 22.66 -38.82 -39.50
CA THR A 678 23.35 -38.12 -40.59
C THR A 678 24.82 -37.92 -40.25
N TYR A 679 25.62 -37.54 -41.24
CA TYR A 679 27.03 -37.16 -41.04
C TYR A 679 27.20 -35.79 -40.38
N SER A 680 26.11 -35.06 -40.12
CA SER A 680 26.18 -33.74 -39.49
C SER A 680 26.43 -33.88 -37.99
N ARG A 681 27.61 -33.49 -37.51
CA ARG A 681 27.94 -33.49 -36.07
C ARG A 681 27.95 -32.07 -35.52
N SER A 682 27.46 -31.89 -34.30
CA SER A 682 27.49 -30.61 -33.61
C SER A 682 27.93 -30.77 -32.16
N ILE A 683 28.54 -29.73 -31.61
CA ILE A 683 29.14 -29.74 -30.28
C ILE A 683 28.43 -28.70 -29.44
N LEU A 684 28.02 -29.07 -28.24
CA LEU A 684 27.53 -28.15 -27.23
C LEU A 684 28.63 -27.94 -26.19
N VAL A 685 28.96 -26.68 -25.91
CA VAL A 685 29.92 -26.29 -24.88
C VAL A 685 29.27 -25.25 -23.97
N PRO A 686 29.27 -25.40 -22.64
CA PRO A 686 28.71 -24.39 -21.76
C PRO A 686 29.54 -23.11 -21.84
N ILE A 687 28.90 -21.97 -21.56
CA ILE A 687 29.56 -20.66 -21.52
C ILE A 687 29.84 -20.31 -20.06
N GLY A 688 31.06 -19.89 -19.75
CA GLY A 688 31.44 -19.42 -18.42
C GLY A 688 32.94 -19.24 -18.21
N ASN A 689 33.36 -19.37 -16.95
CA ASN A 689 34.78 -19.31 -16.58
C ASN A 689 35.47 -20.63 -16.90
N LEU A 690 36.69 -20.55 -17.41
CA LEU A 690 37.50 -21.72 -17.75
C LEU A 690 38.40 -22.08 -16.55
N PHE A 691 38.49 -23.37 -16.29
CA PHE A 691 39.43 -23.96 -15.35
C PHE A 691 40.38 -24.88 -16.12
N PHE A 692 41.67 -24.74 -15.85
CA PHE A 692 42.72 -25.45 -16.56
C PHE A 692 43.53 -26.29 -15.57
N ARG A 693 43.88 -27.50 -15.97
CA ARG A 693 44.76 -28.39 -15.20
C ARG A 693 45.71 -29.10 -16.15
N LYS A 694 47.02 -29.04 -15.87
CA LYS A 694 48.01 -29.82 -16.64
C LYS A 694 47.83 -31.30 -16.34
N VAL A 695 47.70 -32.11 -17.39
CA VAL A 695 47.59 -33.58 -17.31
C VAL A 695 48.55 -34.18 -18.35
N GLY A 696 49.74 -34.57 -17.90
CA GLY A 696 50.80 -35.04 -18.79
C GLY A 696 51.21 -33.97 -19.81
N SER A 697 51.15 -34.32 -21.08
CA SER A 697 51.42 -33.45 -22.24
C SER A 697 50.20 -32.65 -22.73
N HIS A 698 49.04 -32.79 -22.09
CA HIS A 698 47.80 -32.09 -22.45
C HIS A 698 47.33 -31.16 -21.33
N VAL A 699 46.47 -30.21 -21.68
CA VAL A 699 45.76 -29.35 -20.73
C VAL A 699 44.31 -29.80 -20.67
N GLU A 700 43.85 -30.20 -19.49
CA GLU A 700 42.43 -30.42 -19.24
C GLU A 700 41.75 -29.08 -19.02
N VAL A 701 40.70 -28.83 -19.80
CA VAL A 701 39.90 -27.61 -19.77
C VAL A 701 38.47 -27.95 -19.38
N ARG A 702 37.98 -27.31 -18.32
CA ARG A 702 36.58 -27.36 -17.90
C ARG A 702 35.97 -25.98 -17.97
N VAL A 703 34.71 -25.90 -18.37
CA VAL A 703 33.98 -24.64 -18.47
C VAL A 703 32.82 -24.65 -17.49
N ALA A 704 32.79 -23.65 -16.60
CA ALA A 704 31.68 -23.49 -15.67
C ALA A 704 30.38 -23.25 -16.45
N ASN A 705 29.34 -24.03 -16.18
CA ASN A 705 28.05 -23.84 -16.83
C ASN A 705 27.25 -22.72 -16.13
N THR A 706 27.12 -21.57 -16.78
CA THR A 706 26.31 -20.44 -16.29
C THR A 706 24.85 -20.47 -16.76
N GLY A 707 24.37 -21.60 -17.29
CA GLY A 707 23.02 -21.76 -17.83
C GLY A 707 22.92 -21.26 -19.28
N LYS A 708 24.04 -21.24 -19.99
CA LYS A 708 24.13 -20.88 -21.40
C LYS A 708 25.12 -21.82 -22.06
N TYR A 709 24.90 -22.11 -23.33
CA TYR A 709 25.81 -22.93 -24.13
C TYR A 709 26.03 -22.30 -25.51
N ALA A 710 27.21 -22.56 -26.07
CA ALA A 710 27.54 -22.29 -27.46
C ALA A 710 27.37 -23.58 -28.26
N ARG A 711 26.94 -23.46 -29.52
CA ARG A 711 26.83 -24.57 -30.45
C ARG A 711 27.81 -24.39 -31.60
N PHE A 712 28.50 -25.46 -31.94
CA PHE A 712 29.43 -25.51 -33.07
C PHE A 712 29.09 -26.69 -33.97
N THR A 713 29.40 -26.61 -35.25
CA THR A 713 29.22 -27.71 -36.21
C THR A 713 30.57 -28.23 -36.67
N VAL A 714 30.72 -29.55 -36.75
CA VAL A 714 31.95 -30.19 -37.21
C VAL A 714 31.86 -30.33 -38.72
N ASN A 715 32.79 -29.70 -39.44
CA ASN A 715 32.89 -29.80 -40.88
C ASN A 715 34.09 -30.66 -41.25
N GLU A 716 33.85 -31.97 -41.33
CA GLU A 716 34.89 -32.96 -41.64
C GLU A 716 35.45 -32.80 -43.07
N LEU A 717 34.63 -32.29 -44.01
CA LEU A 717 35.06 -32.05 -45.40
C LEU A 717 36.06 -30.89 -45.52
N LEU A 718 35.83 -29.80 -44.78
CA LEU A 718 36.73 -28.65 -44.76
C LEU A 718 37.78 -28.74 -43.65
N GLY A 719 37.76 -29.81 -42.84
CA GLY A 719 38.66 -29.99 -41.71
C GLY A 719 38.59 -28.87 -40.69
N ARG A 720 37.39 -28.40 -40.32
CA ARG A 720 37.26 -27.26 -39.40
C ARG A 720 35.99 -27.31 -38.55
N ILE A 721 36.01 -26.53 -37.47
CA ILE A 721 34.81 -26.25 -36.68
C ILE A 721 34.14 -24.97 -37.20
N ASP A 722 32.87 -25.07 -37.55
CA ASP A 722 32.02 -23.95 -37.97
C ASP A 722 31.19 -23.43 -36.79
N VAL A 723 30.94 -22.12 -36.77
CA VAL A 723 30.26 -21.42 -35.69
C VAL A 723 28.80 -21.21 -36.07
N THR A 724 27.84 -21.62 -35.24
CA THR A 724 26.41 -21.42 -35.55
C THR A 724 25.89 -20.04 -35.16
N ASN A 725 26.46 -19.44 -34.11
CA ASN A 725 26.13 -18.09 -33.66
C ASN A 725 27.35 -17.17 -33.80
N PRO A 726 27.30 -16.10 -34.62
CA PRO A 726 28.44 -15.22 -34.87
C PRO A 726 29.13 -14.67 -33.61
N ASN A 727 28.40 -14.52 -32.50
CA ASN A 727 28.95 -14.04 -31.22
C ASN A 727 29.93 -15.03 -30.56
N ASP A 728 29.91 -16.31 -30.97
CA ASP A 728 30.76 -17.37 -30.41
C ASP A 728 32.07 -17.57 -31.19
N ARG A 729 32.35 -16.72 -32.19
CA ARG A 729 33.58 -16.81 -33.01
C ARG A 729 34.86 -16.76 -32.19
N TYR A 730 34.96 -15.83 -31.23
CA TYR A 730 36.15 -15.75 -30.39
C TYR A 730 36.21 -16.89 -29.38
N LEU A 731 35.07 -17.50 -29.01
CA LEU A 731 35.06 -18.69 -28.16
C LEU A 731 35.67 -19.89 -28.89
N LYS A 732 35.37 -20.08 -30.19
CA LYS A 732 36.05 -21.08 -31.02
C LYS A 732 37.57 -20.91 -30.96
N ALA A 733 38.07 -19.68 -31.21
CA ALA A 733 39.49 -19.38 -31.17
C ALA A 733 40.10 -19.68 -29.79
N LEU A 734 39.40 -19.27 -28.72
CA LEU A 734 39.83 -19.53 -27.35
C LEU A 734 39.96 -21.03 -27.09
N PHE A 735 38.97 -21.85 -27.49
CA PHE A 735 39.00 -23.29 -27.26
C PHE A 735 40.16 -23.98 -27.97
N HIS A 736 40.45 -23.64 -29.23
CA HIS A 736 41.66 -24.13 -29.91
C HIS A 736 42.95 -23.70 -29.17
N ALA A 737 43.03 -22.43 -28.74
CA ALA A 737 44.22 -21.94 -28.05
C ALA A 737 44.47 -22.66 -26.71
N VAL A 738 43.43 -22.92 -25.92
CA VAL A 738 43.58 -23.53 -24.59
C VAL A 738 43.69 -25.05 -24.60
N THR A 739 43.34 -25.70 -25.71
CA THR A 739 43.48 -27.16 -25.90
C THR A 739 44.66 -27.54 -26.79
N SER A 740 45.52 -26.57 -27.14
CA SER A 740 46.69 -26.83 -27.98
C SER A 740 47.63 -27.85 -27.35
N CYS A 741 48.12 -28.77 -28.17
CA CYS A 741 49.19 -29.70 -27.81
C CYS A 741 50.28 -29.71 -28.90
N LEU A 742 51.35 -30.48 -28.69
CA LEU A 742 52.48 -30.60 -29.64
C LEU A 742 52.10 -31.34 -30.94
N HIS A 743 50.99 -32.07 -30.94
CA HIS A 743 50.52 -32.80 -32.11
C HIS A 743 49.44 -32.01 -32.84
N ASN A 744 49.40 -32.20 -34.16
CA ASN A 744 48.34 -31.64 -34.99
C ASN A 744 47.02 -32.37 -34.71
N ASP A 745 45.94 -31.60 -34.59
CA ASP A 745 44.60 -32.14 -34.45
C ASP A 745 44.19 -32.86 -35.75
N PRO A 746 43.69 -34.12 -35.72
CA PRO A 746 43.33 -34.87 -36.92
C PRO A 746 42.29 -34.19 -37.81
N LEU A 747 41.38 -33.40 -37.23
CA LEU A 747 40.36 -32.67 -38.00
C LEU A 747 40.98 -31.52 -38.80
N THR A 748 41.83 -30.71 -38.17
CA THR A 748 42.32 -29.44 -38.74
C THR A 748 43.69 -29.55 -39.40
N GLY A 749 44.43 -30.63 -39.11
CA GLY A 749 45.81 -30.82 -39.54
C GLY A 749 46.80 -29.83 -38.92
N ARG A 750 46.39 -29.06 -37.91
CA ARG A 750 47.16 -28.01 -37.24
C ARG A 750 47.15 -28.19 -35.73
N THR A 751 48.13 -27.64 -35.04
CA THR A 751 48.04 -27.51 -33.58
C THR A 751 46.94 -26.52 -33.20
N GLY A 752 46.38 -26.65 -32.00
CA GLY A 752 45.36 -25.71 -31.51
C GLY A 752 45.81 -24.25 -31.51
N THR A 753 47.10 -23.98 -31.26
CA THR A 753 47.66 -22.63 -31.33
C THR A 753 47.68 -22.09 -32.76
N GLU A 754 48.11 -22.89 -33.73
CA GLU A 754 48.13 -22.51 -35.15
C GLU A 754 46.72 -22.27 -35.68
N GLU A 755 45.77 -23.15 -35.34
CA GLU A 755 44.37 -23.00 -35.76
C GLU A 755 43.71 -21.77 -35.11
N ALA A 756 43.99 -21.49 -33.84
CA ALA A 756 43.49 -20.28 -33.17
C ALA A 756 44.03 -19.00 -33.83
N ILE A 757 45.33 -18.94 -34.12
CA ILE A 757 45.95 -17.78 -34.80
C ILE A 757 45.39 -17.63 -36.21
N HIS A 758 45.37 -18.73 -36.98
CA HIS A 758 44.83 -18.73 -38.34
C HIS A 758 43.39 -18.22 -38.39
N TYR A 759 42.54 -18.67 -37.45
CA TYR A 759 41.15 -18.24 -37.39
C TYR A 759 41.01 -16.77 -36.97
N LEU A 760 41.82 -16.29 -36.01
CA LEU A 760 41.81 -14.88 -35.58
C LEU A 760 42.32 -13.92 -36.68
N GLU A 761 43.24 -14.36 -37.52
CA GLU A 761 43.73 -13.60 -38.68
C GLU A 761 42.76 -13.60 -39.87
N SER A 762 41.80 -14.53 -39.88
CA SER A 762 40.83 -14.64 -40.96
C SER A 762 39.86 -13.44 -41.00
N PRO A 763 39.29 -13.11 -42.18
CA PRO A 763 38.24 -12.08 -42.30
C PRO A 763 37.01 -12.34 -41.43
N LEU A 764 36.76 -13.58 -41.00
CA LEU A 764 35.62 -13.97 -40.16
C LEU A 764 35.72 -13.42 -38.73
N CYS A 765 36.95 -13.18 -38.26
CA CYS A 765 37.22 -12.60 -36.95
C CYS A 765 37.42 -11.07 -36.99
N GLN A 766 37.28 -10.44 -38.16
CA GLN A 766 37.36 -8.98 -38.29
C GLN A 766 35.98 -8.36 -37.93
N PRO A 767 35.89 -7.55 -36.86
CA PRO A 767 34.60 -7.01 -36.43
C PRO A 767 34.10 -5.92 -37.40
N VAL A 768 32.97 -6.19 -38.07
CA VAL A 768 32.25 -5.17 -38.88
C VAL A 768 31.49 -4.18 -37.98
N LEU A 769 31.17 -4.59 -36.75
CA LEU A 769 30.49 -3.81 -35.71
C LEU A 769 31.37 -3.74 -34.45
N PRO A 770 31.19 -2.73 -33.59
CA PRO A 770 31.92 -2.64 -32.32
C PRO A 770 31.80 -3.92 -31.48
N VAL A 771 32.93 -4.40 -30.97
CA VAL A 771 33.02 -5.64 -30.19
C VAL A 771 32.17 -5.55 -28.92
N THR A 772 31.29 -6.54 -28.70
CA THR A 772 30.42 -6.61 -27.53
C THR A 772 31.20 -6.86 -26.24
N LYS A 773 30.58 -6.60 -25.08
CA LYS A 773 31.23 -6.84 -23.77
C LYS A 773 31.67 -8.31 -23.60
N SER A 774 30.82 -9.26 -23.99
CA SER A 774 31.12 -10.70 -23.94
C SER A 774 32.29 -11.09 -24.85
N GLU A 775 32.33 -10.55 -26.08
CA GLU A 775 33.44 -10.81 -26.99
C GLU A 775 34.76 -10.21 -26.48
N LYS A 776 34.72 -8.99 -25.89
CA LYS A 776 35.88 -8.36 -25.24
C LYS A 776 36.42 -9.22 -24.10
N GLU A 777 35.54 -9.82 -23.30
CA GLU A 777 35.94 -10.72 -22.21
C GLU A 777 36.68 -11.95 -22.75
N VAL A 778 36.19 -12.55 -23.84
CA VAL A 778 36.83 -13.70 -24.49
C VAL A 778 38.17 -13.32 -25.11
N LEU A 779 38.25 -12.20 -25.84
CA LEU A 779 39.51 -11.69 -26.39
C LEU A 779 40.54 -11.37 -25.31
N THR A 780 40.09 -10.83 -24.17
CA THR A 780 40.97 -10.59 -23.01
C THR A 780 41.51 -11.90 -22.44
N LYS A 781 40.69 -12.97 -22.40
CA LYS A 781 41.15 -14.31 -22.01
C LYS A 781 42.21 -14.83 -22.97
N ILE A 782 42.02 -14.69 -24.29
CA ILE A 782 43.00 -15.08 -25.31
C ILE A 782 44.31 -14.29 -25.13
N ALA A 783 44.24 -12.96 -24.98
CA ALA A 783 45.42 -12.11 -24.80
C ALA A 783 46.26 -12.54 -23.58
N ARG A 784 45.61 -12.97 -22.49
CA ARG A 784 46.25 -13.46 -21.27
C ARG A 784 46.95 -14.82 -21.42
N LEU A 785 46.71 -15.56 -22.50
CA LEU A 785 47.46 -16.79 -22.81
C LEU A 785 48.89 -16.49 -23.25
N THR A 786 49.16 -15.25 -23.70
CA THR A 786 50.50 -14.82 -24.11
C THR A 786 51.20 -14.03 -23.00
N PRO A 787 52.53 -14.17 -22.82
CA PRO A 787 53.28 -13.41 -21.83
C PRO A 787 53.28 -11.92 -22.18
N LEU A 788 53.18 -11.07 -21.15
CA LEU A 788 53.24 -9.62 -21.34
C LEU A 788 54.67 -9.21 -21.73
N ARG A 789 54.78 -8.47 -22.83
CA ARG A 789 56.05 -7.99 -23.40
C ARG A 789 56.15 -6.48 -23.19
N GLU A 790 57.08 -6.05 -22.35
CA GLU A 790 57.38 -4.62 -22.13
C GLU A 790 58.82 -4.32 -22.57
N PHE A 791 59.08 -3.11 -23.08
CA PHE A 791 60.46 -2.68 -23.33
C PHE A 791 61.02 -1.97 -22.09
N TYR A 792 62.30 -2.16 -21.80
CA TYR A 792 63.01 -1.47 -20.74
C TYR A 792 64.22 -0.71 -21.31
N PRO A 793 64.38 0.59 -21.00
CA PRO A 793 63.37 1.48 -20.41
C PRO A 793 62.09 1.55 -21.26
N LYS A 794 60.93 1.90 -20.68
CA LYS A 794 59.62 1.90 -21.40
C LYS A 794 59.63 2.75 -22.68
N ASP A 795 60.49 3.77 -22.70
CA ASP A 795 60.58 4.77 -23.74
C ASP A 795 61.61 4.39 -24.83
N MET A 796 62.33 3.28 -24.64
CA MET A 796 63.38 2.84 -25.56
C MET A 796 63.23 1.36 -25.92
N LYS A 797 63.18 1.05 -27.21
CA LYS A 797 63.08 -0.34 -27.72
C LYS A 797 64.43 -1.09 -27.68
N VAL A 798 65.19 -0.96 -26.58
CA VAL A 798 66.56 -1.52 -26.47
C VAL A 798 66.58 -2.90 -25.84
N LEU A 799 65.72 -3.17 -24.84
CA LEU A 799 65.64 -4.46 -24.16
C LEU A 799 64.17 -4.88 -24.00
N GLN A 800 63.79 -6.08 -24.47
CA GLN A 800 62.44 -6.62 -24.26
C GLN A 800 62.41 -7.48 -22.99
N ARG A 801 61.62 -7.06 -21.99
CA ARG A 801 61.30 -7.84 -20.79
C ARG A 801 60.01 -8.63 -20.99
N TYR A 802 60.01 -9.87 -20.51
CA TYR A 802 58.85 -10.76 -20.52
C TYR A 802 58.42 -11.01 -19.06
N CYS A 803 57.18 -10.65 -18.71
CA CYS A 803 56.58 -11.01 -17.43
C CYS A 803 55.43 -12.00 -17.69
N GLY A 804 55.63 -13.27 -17.32
CA GLY A 804 54.60 -14.31 -17.38
C GLY A 804 54.45 -14.99 -16.02
N LYS A 805 53.21 -15.28 -15.62
CA LYS A 805 52.96 -16.37 -14.65
C LYS A 805 53.24 -17.67 -15.39
N ASN A 806 54.01 -18.59 -14.80
CA ASN A 806 54.34 -19.90 -15.37
C ASN A 806 53.05 -20.68 -15.71
N ILE A 807 52.52 -20.50 -16.91
CA ILE A 807 51.59 -21.39 -17.59
C ILE A 807 52.47 -22.13 -18.60
N GLY A 808 52.80 -23.38 -18.29
CA GLY A 808 53.78 -24.16 -19.05
C GLY A 808 53.44 -24.29 -20.54
N GLU A 809 54.50 -24.31 -21.36
CA GLU A 809 54.58 -24.80 -22.74
C GLU A 809 53.52 -24.34 -23.77
N VAL A 810 52.88 -23.18 -23.58
CA VAL A 810 52.13 -22.49 -24.66
C VAL A 810 53.04 -21.52 -25.46
N SER A 811 54.34 -21.44 -25.11
CA SER A 811 55.30 -20.50 -25.71
C SER A 811 56.33 -21.21 -26.59
N ALA A 812 55.90 -21.86 -27.67
CA ALA A 812 56.81 -22.41 -28.67
C ALA A 812 56.35 -22.14 -30.12
N THR A 813 55.99 -20.90 -30.45
CA THR A 813 56.05 -20.40 -31.83
C THR A 813 56.28 -18.89 -31.81
N HIS A 814 57.52 -18.49 -32.08
CA HIS A 814 57.99 -17.12 -32.07
C HIS A 814 58.01 -16.53 -33.49
N LYS A 815 57.60 -15.25 -33.59
CA LYS A 815 57.45 -14.38 -34.79
C LYS A 815 56.18 -14.66 -35.61
N ILE A 816 55.14 -13.80 -35.46
CA ILE A 816 54.24 -13.32 -36.55
C ILE A 816 53.21 -12.27 -36.04
N LEU A 817 52.91 -12.18 -34.74
CA LEU A 817 51.88 -11.26 -34.19
C LEU A 817 52.22 -9.74 -34.17
N ARG A 818 53.04 -9.22 -35.09
CA ARG A 818 53.35 -7.77 -35.15
C ARG A 818 53.11 -7.09 -36.50
N ARG A 819 52.56 -7.78 -37.51
CA ARG A 819 52.35 -7.16 -38.84
C ARG A 819 50.93 -6.67 -39.16
N THR A 820 49.91 -6.93 -38.33
CA THR A 820 48.52 -6.61 -38.74
C THR A 820 47.64 -5.90 -37.71
N TRP A 821 48.12 -5.62 -36.49
CA TRP A 821 47.38 -4.78 -35.56
C TRP A 821 48.28 -3.69 -34.99
N GLY A 822 48.11 -2.47 -35.52
CA GLY A 822 48.59 -1.24 -34.92
C GLY A 822 47.89 -1.00 -33.58
N VAL A 823 48.34 -1.69 -32.54
CA VAL A 823 47.96 -1.41 -31.16
C VAL A 823 48.95 -0.35 -30.66
N PRO A 824 48.59 0.94 -30.81
CA PRO A 824 48.20 1.67 -29.61
C PRO A 824 47.13 2.76 -29.85
N GLN A 825 45.99 2.45 -30.50
CA GLN A 825 44.88 3.43 -30.58
C GLN A 825 43.45 2.94 -30.32
N ILE A 826 43.21 1.65 -30.03
CA ILE A 826 41.83 1.15 -29.78
C ILE A 826 41.47 1.08 -28.27
N PHE A 827 42.38 1.51 -27.39
CA PHE A 827 42.08 1.73 -25.97
C PHE A 827 42.34 3.19 -25.61
N ARG A 828 41.50 4.08 -26.14
CA ARG A 828 41.05 5.31 -25.50
C ARG A 828 39.54 5.40 -25.61
#